data_AF-X5J7W6-F1
#
_entry.id   AF-X5J7W6-F1
#
_cell.length_a   1.000
_cell.length_b   1.000
_cell.length_c   1.000
_cell.angle_alpha   90.00
_cell.angle_beta   90.00
_cell.angle_gamma   90.00
#
_symmetry.space_group_name_H-M   'P 1'
#
loop_
_entity.id
_entity.type
_entity.pdbx_description
1 polymer ?
#
loop_
_entity_poly.entity_id
_entity_poly.type
_entity_poly.pdbx_seq_one_letter_code
_entity_poly.pdbx_strand_id
1 'polypeptide(L)'
;MLPFQFLLLILIIILFCLLDTSYVKKKLIKLELYNTVIGYTGCYIIITTAALSYVGQGLVYWYILQIAAGIWLIGYSVVSRSRVPTWEVTRSWLIGAMFCLPINVLWHWWRVIDYLFLLKLSLAHLSVALFVFPLCLGMITLAVTLSVIVYISCFAENLVELTDDIVVLLGFSILVFTMIIYCKVQITDYNAHSRCLKDKKKLEGKQNYKLKLKHMIHNLRIRAKKPYSKRDSNFLDKIVEIVMESPLFLEDDALYKEDLNIIVNKFIAWSIFLKEHTKSKVHLPLLPTEISLNELIQELEIRLNSSVESAPVLIIATRDVDMTAKIVCDVNQIIHLLETLISHITDLKQSTSIRIQLHTTRLKYYKYWRIKKQKPAEISFPAIALVVSSSDTPLSKFPSIKSYYQDITEGIELIGALNQSSSERINIQKEPIERNIRAHYGYLQFSTSKEKTILLVLPCNVRVVQNAMFTNLAPCNSYVNKSEIDTSMEVLMKFNDYACKMCNIRIGIMDEIFLLLRRCYAFRRHASGKLFYVRAVAIARLVTDWVNYRTEPIYAALLYDLVVYADLPISYIKANYSLSIFSFVQSIISIESRKDLEPSVLCIDNQCKKVVNQDQLFILCIKLAERLYDLQQAYGYAHKIQVSNMAKETLTVDICLAKKYLDNDVVEALEKAAQEALRI
;
A
#
# COMPACT_ATOMS: atom_id res chain seq x y z
N MET A 1 -40.52 -9.41 27.03
CA MET A 1 -39.16 -9.88 26.69
C MET A 1 -39.31 -11.14 25.84
N LEU A 2 -38.83 -11.15 24.59
CA LEU A 2 -38.76 -12.42 23.86
C LEU A 2 -37.83 -13.36 24.64
N PRO A 3 -38.19 -14.63 24.86
CA PRO A 3 -37.27 -15.57 25.49
C PRO A 3 -36.01 -15.66 24.62
N PHE A 4 -34.83 -15.54 25.21
CA PHE A 4 -33.53 -15.56 24.50
C PHE A 4 -33.39 -16.79 23.58
N GLN A 5 -34.06 -17.90 23.89
CA GLN A 5 -34.18 -19.07 23.00
C GLN A 5 -34.75 -18.72 21.62
N PHE A 6 -35.70 -17.79 21.55
CA PHE A 6 -36.28 -17.28 20.31
C PHE A 6 -35.31 -16.34 19.59
N LEU A 7 -34.52 -15.54 20.32
CA LEU A 7 -33.48 -14.69 19.75
C LEU A 7 -32.30 -15.51 19.20
N LEU A 8 -31.89 -16.57 19.90
CA LEU A 8 -30.87 -17.53 19.49
C LEU A 8 -31.35 -18.33 18.28
N LEU A 9 -32.62 -18.76 18.27
CA LEU A 9 -33.24 -19.42 17.12
C LEU A 9 -33.30 -18.46 15.91
N ILE A 10 -33.68 -17.20 16.12
CA ILE A 10 -33.65 -16.16 15.07
C ILE A 10 -32.21 -15.92 14.58
N LEU A 11 -31.22 -15.85 15.47
CA LEU A 11 -29.82 -15.67 15.10
C LEU A 11 -29.30 -16.86 14.27
N ILE A 12 -29.64 -18.09 14.67
CA ILE A 12 -29.33 -19.30 13.93
C ILE A 12 -30.00 -19.23 12.55
N ILE A 13 -31.30 -18.92 12.47
CA ILE A 13 -32.04 -18.81 11.21
C ILE A 13 -31.45 -17.72 10.30
N ILE A 14 -31.11 -16.55 10.85
CA ILE A 14 -30.48 -15.45 10.10
C ILE A 14 -29.09 -15.86 9.59
N LEU A 15 -28.28 -16.54 10.42
CA LEU A 15 -26.98 -17.05 10.02
C LEU A 15 -27.11 -18.11 8.90
N PHE A 16 -28.15 -18.96 8.98
CA PHE A 16 -28.51 -19.94 7.95
C PHE A 16 -28.97 -19.27 6.65
N CYS A 17 -29.81 -18.23 6.71
CA CYS A 17 -30.28 -17.49 5.53
C CYS A 17 -29.17 -16.66 4.86
N LEU A 18 -28.23 -16.11 5.63
CA LEU A 18 -27.09 -15.35 5.09
C LEU A 18 -26.09 -16.23 4.33
N LEU A 19 -26.00 -17.51 4.67
CA LEU A 19 -25.13 -18.50 4.00
C LEU A 19 -25.60 -18.90 2.60
N ASP A 20 -26.87 -18.62 2.23
CA ASP A 20 -27.48 -19.04 0.96
C ASP A 20 -27.29 -18.03 -0.19
N THR A 21 -26.59 -16.92 0.06
CA THR A 21 -26.35 -15.90 -0.97
C THR A 21 -25.27 -16.35 -1.98
N SER A 22 -25.47 -16.03 -3.26
CA SER A 22 -24.52 -16.37 -4.35
C SER A 22 -23.10 -15.83 -4.12
N TYR A 23 -22.99 -14.75 -3.33
CA TYR A 23 -21.75 -14.14 -2.87
C TYR A 23 -20.96 -15.05 -1.91
N VAL A 24 -21.65 -15.74 -0.98
CA VAL A 24 -21.04 -16.66 -0.03
C VAL A 24 -20.56 -17.93 -0.73
N LYS A 25 -21.28 -18.42 -1.76
CA LYS A 25 -20.86 -19.57 -2.57
C LYS A 25 -19.47 -19.38 -3.20
N LYS A 26 -19.20 -18.21 -3.80
CA LYS A 26 -17.86 -17.88 -4.36
C LYS A 26 -16.76 -17.81 -3.28
N LYS A 27 -17.11 -17.43 -2.05
CA LYS A 27 -16.17 -17.33 -0.93
C LYS A 27 -15.91 -18.68 -0.26
N LEU A 28 -16.93 -19.55 -0.17
CA LEU A 28 -16.82 -20.93 0.33
C LEU A 28 -15.98 -21.82 -0.59
N ILE A 29 -16.09 -21.64 -1.91
CA ILE A 29 -15.23 -22.36 -2.89
C ILE A 29 -13.74 -22.04 -2.68
N LYS A 30 -13.41 -20.84 -2.17
CA LYS A 30 -12.03 -20.42 -1.88
C LYS A 30 -11.48 -20.98 -0.57
N LEU A 31 -12.32 -21.47 0.34
CA LEU A 31 -11.89 -22.22 1.52
C LEU A 31 -11.65 -23.68 1.09
N GLU A 32 -10.47 -23.97 0.53
CA GLU A 32 -10.03 -25.35 0.33
C GLU A 32 -9.77 -26.01 1.69
N LEU A 33 -10.82 -26.52 2.35
CA LEU A 33 -10.67 -27.24 3.61
C LEU A 33 -10.00 -28.60 3.38
N TYR A 34 -9.04 -28.95 4.23
CA TYR A 34 -8.42 -30.27 4.24
C TYR A 34 -9.34 -31.28 4.96
N ASN A 35 -9.46 -32.50 4.42
CA ASN A 35 -10.30 -33.55 5.01
C ASN A 35 -9.90 -33.88 6.47
N THR A 36 -8.60 -33.75 6.77
CA THR A 36 -8.06 -33.92 8.12
C THR A 36 -8.68 -32.95 9.12
N VAL A 37 -8.84 -31.68 8.75
CA VAL A 37 -9.41 -30.64 9.61
C VAL A 37 -10.88 -30.94 9.93
N ILE A 38 -11.65 -31.41 8.95
CA ILE A 38 -13.06 -31.82 9.15
C ILE A 38 -13.13 -33.01 10.10
N GLY A 39 -12.31 -34.04 9.88
CA GLY A 39 -12.26 -35.24 10.70
C GLY A 39 -11.86 -34.96 12.15
N TYR A 40 -10.78 -34.18 12.37
CA TYR A 40 -10.35 -33.78 13.71
C TYR A 40 -11.40 -32.94 14.44
N THR A 41 -12.13 -32.07 13.72
CA THR A 41 -13.25 -31.32 14.29
C THR A 41 -14.34 -32.27 14.79
N GLY A 42 -14.69 -33.28 13.98
CA GLY A 42 -15.66 -34.31 14.36
C GLY A 42 -15.23 -35.13 15.59
N CYS A 43 -13.97 -35.60 15.62
CA CYS A 43 -13.42 -36.35 16.76
C CYS A 43 -13.44 -35.50 18.04
N TYR A 44 -13.02 -34.23 17.94
CA TYR A 44 -13.03 -33.31 19.06
C TYR A 44 -14.45 -33.15 19.63
N ILE A 45 -15.45 -32.92 18.76
CA ILE A 45 -16.85 -32.76 19.18
C ILE A 45 -17.34 -34.01 19.92
N ILE A 46 -17.07 -35.23 19.43
CA ILE A 46 -17.48 -36.46 20.10
C ILE A 46 -16.84 -36.59 21.48
N ILE A 47 -15.52 -36.38 21.58
CA ILE A 47 -14.78 -36.49 22.84
C ILE A 47 -15.29 -35.47 23.86
N THR A 48 -15.46 -34.21 23.46
CA THR A 48 -15.96 -33.17 24.38
C THR A 48 -17.40 -33.43 24.79
N THR A 49 -18.24 -33.94 23.88
CA THR A 49 -19.63 -34.29 24.21
C THR A 49 -19.71 -35.46 25.18
N ALA A 50 -18.86 -36.47 25.02
CA ALA A 50 -18.76 -37.60 25.96
C ALA A 50 -18.32 -37.14 27.36
N ALA A 51 -17.28 -36.30 27.44
CA ALA A 51 -16.83 -35.71 28.70
C ALA A 51 -17.93 -34.86 29.36
N LEU A 52 -18.68 -34.10 28.57
CA LEU A 52 -19.77 -33.26 29.04
C LEU A 52 -20.97 -34.07 29.53
N SER A 53 -21.25 -35.22 28.89
CA SER A 53 -22.30 -36.16 29.31
C SER A 53 -22.00 -36.87 30.63
N TYR A 54 -20.71 -37.00 30.98
CA TYR A 54 -20.27 -37.58 32.26
C TYR A 54 -20.45 -36.58 33.42
N VAL A 55 -20.25 -35.29 33.15
CA VAL A 55 -20.31 -34.21 34.17
C VAL A 55 -21.71 -33.62 34.32
N GLY A 56 -22.51 -33.56 33.25
CA GLY A 56 -23.81 -32.89 33.25
C GLY A 56 -25.01 -33.81 33.46
N GLN A 57 -25.84 -33.52 34.46
CA GLN A 57 -27.18 -34.11 34.60
C GLN A 57 -28.20 -33.30 33.79
N GLY A 58 -28.39 -33.60 32.49
CA GLY A 58 -29.44 -32.94 31.69
C GLY A 58 -29.51 -33.31 30.20
N LEU A 59 -30.76 -33.37 29.69
CA LEU A 59 -31.23 -33.51 28.28
C LEU A 59 -30.36 -34.32 27.31
N VAL A 60 -30.59 -35.64 27.33
CA VAL A 60 -30.08 -36.66 26.39
C VAL A 60 -30.12 -36.20 24.92
N TYR A 61 -31.14 -35.45 24.51
CA TYR A 61 -31.32 -35.01 23.12
C TYR A 61 -30.25 -34.03 22.59
N TRP A 62 -29.72 -33.12 23.42
CA TRP A 62 -28.71 -32.15 22.99
C TRP A 62 -27.37 -32.83 22.69
N TYR A 63 -26.97 -33.77 23.56
CA TYR A 63 -25.77 -34.57 23.38
C TYR A 63 -25.91 -35.56 22.21
N ILE A 64 -27.08 -36.15 22.00
CA ILE A 64 -27.35 -36.98 20.81
C ILE A 64 -27.13 -36.17 19.52
N LEU A 65 -27.61 -34.92 19.47
CA LEU A 65 -27.46 -34.06 18.29
C LEU A 65 -25.99 -33.71 18.01
N GLN A 66 -25.20 -33.48 19.06
CA GLN A 66 -23.76 -33.21 18.93
C GLN A 66 -22.96 -34.44 18.52
N ILE A 67 -23.26 -35.61 19.08
CA ILE A 67 -22.66 -36.88 18.66
C ILE A 67 -23.01 -37.17 17.20
N ALA A 68 -24.27 -36.97 16.80
CA ALA A 68 -24.70 -37.12 15.41
C ALA A 68 -23.93 -36.17 14.47
N ALA A 69 -23.79 -34.89 14.85
CA ALA A 69 -22.99 -33.93 14.10
C ALA A 69 -21.51 -34.35 14.00
N GLY A 70 -20.91 -34.84 15.09
CA GLY A 70 -19.53 -35.34 15.11
C GLY A 70 -19.32 -36.54 14.18
N ILE A 71 -20.21 -37.54 14.25
CA ILE A 71 -20.18 -38.73 13.37
C ILE A 71 -20.35 -38.31 11.91
N TRP A 72 -21.24 -37.36 11.64
CA TRP A 72 -21.48 -36.83 10.30
C TRP A 72 -20.23 -36.14 9.70
N LEU A 73 -19.52 -35.33 10.50
CA LEU A 73 -18.26 -34.70 10.08
C LEU A 73 -17.15 -35.73 9.81
N ILE A 74 -17.03 -36.76 10.65
CA ILE A 74 -16.06 -37.86 10.43
C ILE A 74 -16.42 -38.60 9.16
N GLY A 75 -17.70 -38.94 8.94
CA GLY A 75 -18.16 -39.60 7.73
C GLY A 75 -17.77 -38.83 6.45
N TYR A 76 -17.96 -37.50 6.44
CA TYR A 76 -17.53 -36.67 5.32
C TYR A 76 -16.02 -36.57 5.11
N SER A 77 -15.23 -36.73 6.17
CA SER A 77 -13.76 -36.73 6.05
C SER A 77 -13.22 -37.98 5.34
N VAL A 78 -13.97 -39.10 5.41
CA VAL A 78 -13.60 -40.42 4.87
C VAL A 78 -14.18 -40.66 3.47
N VAL A 79 -15.33 -40.10 3.14
CA VAL A 79 -15.99 -40.32 1.84
C VAL A 79 -15.30 -39.54 0.70
N SER A 80 -15.04 -40.22 -0.41
CA SER A 80 -14.38 -39.66 -1.60
C SER A 80 -15.20 -38.53 -2.26
N ARG A 81 -14.54 -37.41 -2.59
CA ARG A 81 -15.13 -36.16 -3.14
C ARG A 81 -15.75 -36.29 -4.54
N SER A 82 -15.78 -37.46 -5.15
CA SER A 82 -16.20 -37.62 -6.55
C SER A 82 -17.70 -37.39 -6.80
N ARG A 83 -18.54 -37.30 -5.76
CA ARG A 83 -20.00 -37.16 -5.89
C ARG A 83 -20.63 -35.91 -5.29
N VAL A 84 -19.91 -35.12 -4.48
CA VAL A 84 -20.48 -33.95 -3.78
C VAL A 84 -19.65 -32.69 -4.04
N PRO A 85 -20.26 -31.55 -4.43
CA PRO A 85 -19.56 -30.29 -4.62
C PRO A 85 -18.84 -29.82 -3.35
N THR A 86 -17.60 -29.32 -3.49
CA THR A 86 -16.77 -28.88 -2.35
C THR A 86 -17.44 -27.80 -1.49
N TRP A 87 -18.22 -26.91 -2.09
CA TRP A 87 -18.92 -25.84 -1.37
C TRP A 87 -20.01 -26.37 -0.43
N GLU A 88 -20.67 -27.48 -0.76
CA GLU A 88 -21.68 -28.10 0.10
C GLU A 88 -21.04 -28.75 1.32
N VAL A 89 -19.89 -29.41 1.13
CA VAL A 89 -19.11 -30.01 2.22
C VAL A 89 -18.62 -28.93 3.18
N THR A 90 -18.05 -27.83 2.66
CA THR A 90 -17.59 -26.71 3.48
C THR A 90 -18.75 -26.04 4.22
N ARG A 91 -19.93 -25.93 3.60
CA ARG A 91 -21.13 -25.40 4.25
C ARG A 91 -21.61 -26.29 5.40
N SER A 92 -21.74 -27.60 5.16
CA SER A 92 -22.15 -28.58 6.16
C SER A 92 -21.17 -28.62 7.35
N TRP A 93 -19.87 -28.57 7.07
CA TRP A 93 -18.86 -28.46 8.12
C TRP A 93 -19.01 -27.17 8.94
N LEU A 94 -19.18 -26.02 8.27
CA LEU A 94 -19.31 -24.74 8.95
C LEU A 94 -20.53 -24.69 9.88
N ILE A 95 -21.66 -25.24 9.42
CA ILE A 95 -22.90 -25.35 10.21
C ILE A 95 -22.65 -26.24 11.44
N GLY A 96 -22.09 -27.43 11.24
CA GLY A 96 -21.79 -28.35 12.34
C GLY A 96 -20.82 -27.74 13.36
N ALA A 97 -19.75 -27.09 12.89
CA ALA A 97 -18.78 -26.44 13.75
C ALA A 97 -19.36 -25.23 14.52
N MET A 98 -20.20 -24.41 13.89
CA MET A 98 -20.87 -23.29 14.58
C MET A 98 -21.88 -23.79 15.63
N PHE A 99 -22.59 -24.87 15.34
CA PHE A 99 -23.52 -25.48 16.28
C PHE A 99 -22.80 -26.09 17.50
N CYS A 100 -21.76 -26.88 17.26
CA CYS A 100 -21.09 -27.64 18.31
C CYS A 100 -20.05 -26.83 19.12
N LEU A 101 -19.56 -25.69 18.60
CA LEU A 101 -18.55 -24.86 19.29
C LEU A 101 -19.19 -23.64 19.97
N PRO A 102 -19.44 -22.49 19.29
CA PRO A 102 -19.91 -21.28 19.97
C PRO A 102 -21.35 -21.41 20.51
N ILE A 103 -22.27 -22.03 19.78
CA ILE A 103 -23.67 -22.17 20.23
C ILE A 103 -23.74 -23.10 21.46
N ASN A 104 -22.94 -24.17 21.48
CA ASN A 104 -22.83 -25.04 22.65
C ASN A 104 -22.36 -24.28 23.89
N VAL A 105 -21.31 -23.47 23.76
CA VAL A 105 -20.82 -22.64 24.87
C VAL A 105 -21.93 -21.74 25.41
N LEU A 106 -22.62 -21.00 24.53
CA LEU A 106 -23.71 -20.10 24.94
C LEU A 106 -24.87 -20.84 25.62
N TRP A 107 -25.20 -22.05 25.16
CA TRP A 107 -26.23 -22.88 25.76
C TRP A 107 -25.90 -23.28 27.22
N HIS A 108 -24.65 -23.67 27.48
CA HIS A 108 -24.24 -24.08 28.82
C HIS A 108 -24.07 -22.91 29.80
N TRP A 109 -23.68 -21.72 29.34
CA TRP A 109 -23.67 -20.49 30.15
C TRP A 109 -25.05 -20.06 30.64
N TRP A 110 -26.12 -20.53 30.00
CA TRP A 110 -27.48 -20.25 30.46
C TRP A 110 -28.00 -21.19 31.55
N ARG A 111 -27.45 -22.41 31.66
CA ARG A 111 -27.96 -23.46 32.57
C ARG A 111 -27.05 -23.71 33.78
N VAL A 112 -26.27 -22.71 34.16
CA VAL A 112 -25.20 -22.70 35.18
C VAL A 112 -25.33 -23.80 36.25
N ILE A 113 -24.35 -24.71 36.30
CA ILE A 113 -24.15 -25.66 37.42
C ILE A 113 -22.74 -25.50 38.01
N ASP A 114 -21.70 -25.34 37.18
CA ASP A 114 -20.30 -25.09 37.60
C ASP A 114 -19.62 -24.08 36.66
N TYR A 115 -19.28 -22.90 37.18
CA TYR A 115 -18.65 -21.81 36.42
C TYR A 115 -17.21 -22.11 36.00
N LEU A 116 -16.43 -22.82 36.81
CA LEU A 116 -15.02 -23.09 36.53
C LEU A 116 -14.88 -24.13 35.41
N PHE A 117 -15.68 -25.19 35.48
CA PHE A 117 -15.76 -26.19 34.41
C PHE A 117 -16.22 -25.55 33.10
N LEU A 118 -17.24 -24.69 33.16
CA LEU A 118 -17.78 -24.03 31.99
C LEU A 118 -16.81 -23.02 31.36
N LEU A 119 -16.06 -22.29 32.19
CA LEU A 119 -15.01 -21.41 31.71
C LEU A 119 -13.94 -22.19 30.95
N LYS A 120 -13.45 -23.31 31.51
CA LYS A 120 -12.50 -24.22 30.83
C LYS A 120 -13.04 -24.72 29.49
N LEU A 121 -14.30 -25.16 29.47
CA LEU A 121 -14.97 -25.64 28.26
C LEU A 121 -15.10 -24.52 27.19
N SER A 122 -15.46 -23.31 27.62
CA SER A 122 -15.58 -22.16 26.72
C SER A 122 -14.23 -21.81 26.08
N LEU A 123 -13.16 -21.77 26.87
CA LEU A 123 -11.82 -21.44 26.38
C LEU A 123 -11.29 -22.52 25.42
N ALA A 124 -11.57 -23.80 25.68
CA ALA A 124 -11.24 -24.89 24.79
C ALA A 124 -11.99 -24.80 23.45
N HIS A 125 -13.32 -24.62 23.50
CA HIS A 125 -14.14 -24.49 22.30
C HIS A 125 -13.80 -23.25 21.47
N LEU A 126 -13.45 -22.13 22.11
CA LEU A 126 -13.02 -20.91 21.43
C LEU A 126 -11.63 -21.03 20.82
N SER A 127 -10.71 -21.75 21.48
CA SER A 127 -9.38 -22.05 20.92
C SER A 127 -9.51 -22.90 19.66
N VAL A 128 -10.37 -23.92 19.69
CA VAL A 128 -10.65 -24.78 18.52
C VAL A 128 -11.37 -23.98 17.44
N ALA A 129 -12.38 -23.17 17.76
CA ALA A 129 -13.05 -22.32 16.78
C ALA A 129 -12.06 -21.36 16.08
N LEU A 130 -11.17 -20.72 16.86
CA LEU A 130 -10.13 -19.84 16.34
C LEU A 130 -9.11 -20.58 15.47
N PHE A 131 -8.80 -21.84 15.79
CA PHE A 131 -7.88 -22.68 15.02
C PHE A 131 -8.51 -23.23 13.72
N VAL A 132 -9.79 -23.60 13.73
CA VAL A 132 -10.42 -24.26 12.59
C VAL A 132 -11.09 -23.26 11.63
N PHE A 133 -11.65 -22.15 12.11
CA PHE A 133 -12.26 -21.13 11.25
C PHE A 133 -11.23 -20.24 10.53
N PRO A 134 -11.55 -19.66 9.35
CA PRO A 134 -10.72 -18.61 8.76
C PRO A 134 -10.49 -17.47 9.76
N LEU A 135 -9.31 -16.84 9.74
CA LEU A 135 -8.90 -15.87 10.77
C LEU A 135 -9.96 -14.80 11.06
N CYS A 136 -10.52 -14.17 10.03
CA CYS A 136 -11.57 -13.16 10.18
C CYS A 136 -12.83 -13.72 10.88
N LEU A 137 -13.28 -14.91 10.48
CA LEU A 137 -14.44 -15.55 11.08
C LEU A 137 -14.16 -16.02 12.51
N GLY A 138 -12.99 -16.60 12.76
CA GLY A 138 -12.56 -17.02 14.09
C GLY A 138 -12.47 -15.86 15.08
N MET A 139 -11.95 -14.70 14.64
CA MET A 139 -11.91 -13.49 15.47
C MET A 139 -13.30 -12.94 15.79
N ILE A 140 -14.22 -12.94 14.81
CA ILE A 140 -15.61 -12.53 15.04
C ILE A 140 -16.28 -13.48 16.04
N THR A 141 -16.15 -14.80 15.84
CA THR A 141 -16.73 -15.80 16.76
C THR A 141 -16.18 -15.63 18.17
N LEU A 142 -14.86 -15.43 18.32
CA LEU A 142 -14.21 -15.18 19.61
C LEU A 142 -14.76 -13.92 20.30
N ALA A 143 -14.82 -12.80 19.59
CA ALA A 143 -15.28 -11.53 20.15
C ALA A 143 -16.76 -11.58 20.58
N VAL A 144 -17.63 -12.14 19.72
CA VAL A 144 -19.07 -12.22 19.98
C VAL A 144 -19.36 -13.13 21.18
N THR A 145 -18.77 -14.32 21.21
CA THR A 145 -19.00 -15.28 22.30
C THR A 145 -18.47 -14.76 23.64
N LEU A 146 -17.27 -14.19 23.69
CA LEU A 146 -16.73 -13.57 24.92
C LEU A 146 -17.62 -12.41 25.39
N SER A 147 -18.12 -11.57 24.47
CA SER A 147 -19.01 -10.46 24.82
C SER A 147 -20.31 -10.95 25.45
N VAL A 148 -20.89 -12.03 24.93
CA VAL A 148 -22.12 -12.62 25.48
C VAL A 148 -21.85 -13.30 26.83
N ILE A 149 -20.72 -13.98 26.99
CA ILE A 149 -20.31 -14.58 28.27
C ILE A 149 -20.16 -13.49 29.35
N VAL A 150 -19.48 -12.39 29.02
CA VAL A 150 -19.34 -11.23 29.93
C VAL A 150 -20.70 -10.64 30.27
N TYR A 151 -21.58 -10.46 29.27
CA TYR A 151 -22.93 -9.96 29.49
C TYR A 151 -23.75 -10.85 30.45
N ILE A 152 -23.74 -12.18 30.24
CA ILE A 152 -24.44 -13.13 31.12
C ILE A 152 -23.85 -13.09 32.54
N SER A 153 -22.52 -13.00 32.65
CA SER A 153 -21.82 -12.93 33.94
C SER A 153 -22.10 -11.65 34.72
N CYS A 154 -22.36 -10.52 34.05
CA CYS A 154 -22.74 -9.26 34.69
C CYS A 154 -24.20 -9.22 35.17
N PHE A 155 -25.09 -10.03 34.58
CA PHE A 155 -26.52 -10.08 34.93
C PHE A 155 -26.88 -11.18 35.93
N ALA A 156 -26.05 -12.20 36.09
CA ALA A 156 -26.22 -13.18 37.16
C ALA A 156 -25.86 -12.53 38.51
N GLU A 157 -26.77 -12.58 39.48
CA GLU A 157 -26.60 -11.98 40.82
C GLU A 157 -25.41 -12.54 41.63
N ASN A 158 -24.79 -13.62 41.15
CA ASN A 158 -23.54 -14.14 41.68
C ASN A 158 -22.37 -13.55 40.89
N LEU A 159 -21.79 -12.46 41.40
CA LEU A 159 -20.50 -11.97 40.93
C LEU A 159 -19.51 -13.12 41.02
N VAL A 160 -18.94 -13.56 39.89
CA VAL A 160 -17.86 -14.56 39.89
C VAL A 160 -16.71 -13.96 40.70
N GLU A 161 -16.53 -14.41 41.95
CA GLU A 161 -15.36 -14.02 42.73
C GLU A 161 -14.13 -14.43 41.92
N LEU A 162 -13.29 -13.43 41.63
CA LEU A 162 -12.12 -13.58 40.78
C LEU A 162 -11.06 -14.35 41.57
N THR A 163 -11.15 -15.67 41.59
CA THR A 163 -10.15 -16.53 42.21
C THR A 163 -8.86 -16.52 41.39
N ASP A 164 -7.73 -16.74 42.06
CA ASP A 164 -6.41 -16.80 41.40
C ASP A 164 -6.39 -17.81 40.24
N ASP A 165 -7.10 -18.93 40.37
CA ASP A 165 -7.24 -19.95 39.33
C ASP A 165 -7.91 -19.41 38.05
N ILE A 166 -8.92 -18.53 38.17
CA ILE A 166 -9.61 -17.93 37.03
C ILE A 166 -8.70 -16.93 36.31
N VAL A 167 -7.93 -16.13 37.06
CA VAL A 167 -6.98 -15.16 36.50
C VAL A 167 -5.87 -15.86 35.73
N VAL A 168 -5.30 -16.92 36.30
CA VAL A 168 -4.26 -17.74 35.64
C VAL A 168 -4.82 -18.39 34.37
N LEU A 169 -6.03 -18.92 34.43
CA LEU A 169 -6.69 -19.56 33.28
C LEU A 169 -6.97 -18.58 32.14
N LEU A 170 -7.41 -17.36 32.46
CA LEU A 170 -7.61 -16.28 31.47
C LEU A 170 -6.29 -15.83 30.86
N GLY A 171 -5.25 -15.63 31.68
CA GLY A 171 -3.91 -15.26 31.22
C GLY A 171 -3.31 -16.29 30.26
N PHE A 172 -3.40 -17.58 30.62
CA PHE A 172 -2.96 -18.68 29.75
C PHE A 172 -3.74 -18.72 28.44
N SER A 173 -5.06 -18.47 28.49
CA SER A 173 -5.90 -18.48 27.29
C SER A 173 -5.59 -17.33 26.33
N ILE A 174 -5.28 -16.15 26.84
CA ILE A 174 -4.81 -15.01 26.03
C ILE A 174 -3.51 -15.40 25.31
N LEU A 175 -2.58 -16.07 25.98
CA LEU A 175 -1.34 -16.56 25.38
C LEU A 175 -1.61 -17.58 24.27
N VAL A 176 -2.51 -18.54 24.50
CA VAL A 176 -2.90 -19.53 23.48
C VAL A 176 -3.57 -18.85 22.27
N PHE A 177 -4.50 -17.92 22.49
CA PHE A 177 -5.17 -17.20 21.39
C PHE A 177 -4.18 -16.37 20.57
N THR A 178 -3.28 -15.64 21.23
CA THR A 178 -2.25 -14.85 20.54
C THR A 178 -1.29 -15.72 19.73
N MET A 179 -0.89 -16.88 20.26
CA MET A 179 -0.07 -17.85 19.53
C MET A 179 -0.81 -18.41 18.29
N ILE A 180 -2.09 -18.78 18.41
CA ILE A 180 -2.89 -19.28 17.28
C ILE A 180 -3.03 -18.20 16.19
N ILE A 181 -3.30 -16.96 16.59
CA ILE A 181 -3.43 -15.82 15.67
C ILE A 181 -2.10 -15.59 14.94
N TYR A 182 -1.00 -15.54 15.69
CA TYR A 182 0.35 -15.33 15.14
C TYR A 182 0.71 -16.41 14.10
N CYS A 183 0.54 -17.70 14.46
CA CYS A 183 0.80 -18.82 13.55
C CYS A 183 -0.07 -18.72 12.28
N LYS A 184 -1.34 -18.34 12.39
CA LYS A 184 -2.23 -18.19 11.24
C LYS A 184 -1.86 -17.05 10.31
N VAL A 185 -1.43 -15.91 10.86
CA VAL A 185 -0.93 -14.78 10.07
C VAL A 185 0.31 -15.23 9.29
N GLN A 186 1.28 -15.86 9.96
CA GLN A 186 2.51 -16.33 9.33
C GLN A 186 2.26 -17.37 8.22
N ILE A 187 1.35 -18.32 8.44
CA ILE A 187 0.96 -19.31 7.41
C ILE A 187 0.27 -18.63 6.22
N THR A 188 -0.54 -17.60 6.47
CA THR A 188 -1.24 -16.86 5.41
C THR A 188 -0.23 -16.12 4.53
N ASP A 189 0.76 -15.48 5.14
CA ASP A 189 1.86 -14.78 4.45
C ASP A 189 2.71 -15.76 3.64
N TYR A 190 3.07 -16.91 4.22
CA TYR A 190 3.80 -17.97 3.52
C TYR A 190 3.02 -18.55 2.33
N ASN A 191 1.72 -18.80 2.49
CA ASN A 191 0.86 -19.32 1.43
C ASN A 191 0.59 -18.29 0.32
N ALA A 192 0.61 -16.99 0.64
CA ALA A 192 0.58 -15.92 -0.36
C ALA A 192 1.90 -15.90 -1.16
N HIS A 193 3.03 -16.04 -0.49
CA HIS A 193 4.35 -16.13 -1.11
C HIS A 193 4.48 -17.35 -2.04
N SER A 194 4.06 -18.54 -1.58
CA SER A 194 4.09 -19.78 -2.39
C SER A 194 3.17 -19.75 -3.61
N ARG A 195 1.98 -19.14 -3.49
CA ARG A 195 1.07 -18.94 -4.64
C ARG A 195 1.67 -17.99 -5.67
N CYS A 196 2.27 -16.89 -5.23
CA CYS A 196 2.99 -15.97 -6.12
C CYS A 196 4.11 -16.68 -6.90
N LEU A 197 4.90 -17.52 -6.24
CA LEU A 197 5.94 -18.35 -6.87
C LEU A 197 5.39 -19.37 -7.88
N LYS A 198 4.26 -20.03 -7.57
CA LYS A 198 3.60 -20.98 -8.49
C LYS A 198 3.02 -20.28 -9.72
N ASP A 199 2.40 -19.11 -9.53
CA ASP A 199 1.86 -18.32 -10.63
C ASP A 199 2.97 -17.72 -11.50
N LYS A 200 4.13 -17.36 -10.93
CA LYS A 200 5.34 -16.97 -11.66
C LYS A 200 5.83 -18.09 -12.59
N LYS A 201 5.99 -19.32 -12.08
CA LYS A 201 6.38 -20.49 -12.91
C LYS A 201 5.36 -20.83 -14.00
N LYS A 202 4.06 -20.69 -13.70
CA LYS A 202 2.98 -20.95 -14.67
C LYS A 202 2.93 -19.88 -15.77
N LEU A 203 3.25 -18.64 -15.42
CA LEU A 203 3.33 -17.52 -16.36
C LEU A 203 4.58 -17.59 -17.24
N GLU A 204 5.73 -17.96 -16.68
CA GLU A 204 6.96 -18.26 -17.44
C GLU A 204 6.73 -19.38 -18.44
N GLY A 205 6.05 -20.47 -18.04
CA GLY A 205 5.65 -21.55 -18.95
C GLY A 205 4.74 -21.08 -20.09
N LYS A 206 3.74 -20.24 -19.79
CA LYS A 206 2.84 -19.65 -20.80
C LYS A 206 3.55 -18.67 -21.74
N GLN A 207 4.48 -17.85 -21.23
CA GLN A 207 5.26 -16.94 -22.05
C GLN A 207 6.23 -17.69 -22.96
N ASN A 208 6.89 -18.74 -22.45
CA ASN A 208 7.81 -19.57 -23.24
C ASN A 208 7.06 -20.35 -24.33
N TYR A 209 5.83 -20.81 -24.04
CA TYR A 209 4.93 -21.38 -25.05
C TYR A 209 4.50 -20.35 -26.10
N LYS A 210 4.14 -19.12 -25.70
CA LYS A 210 3.78 -18.01 -26.60
C LYS A 210 4.96 -17.58 -27.48
N LEU A 211 6.19 -17.64 -26.96
CA LEU A 211 7.42 -17.35 -27.70
C LEU A 211 7.71 -18.45 -28.73
N LYS A 212 7.56 -19.73 -28.34
CA LYS A 212 7.65 -20.87 -29.27
C LYS A 212 6.59 -20.78 -30.38
N LEU A 213 5.35 -20.39 -30.05
CA LEU A 213 4.27 -20.20 -31.02
C LEU A 213 4.56 -19.05 -31.99
N LYS A 214 5.05 -17.90 -31.49
CA LYS A 214 5.49 -16.78 -32.34
C LYS A 214 6.65 -17.16 -33.26
N HIS A 215 7.62 -17.92 -32.76
CA HIS A 215 8.74 -18.41 -33.57
C HIS A 215 8.28 -19.39 -34.66
N MET A 216 7.30 -20.23 -34.33
CA MET A 216 6.69 -21.17 -35.28
C MET A 216 5.90 -20.43 -36.38
N ILE A 217 5.10 -19.42 -36.01
CA ILE A 217 4.37 -18.55 -36.95
C ILE A 217 5.33 -17.75 -37.84
N HIS A 218 6.44 -17.26 -37.29
CA HIS A 218 7.46 -16.55 -38.05
C HIS A 218 8.17 -17.48 -39.06
N ASN A 219 8.54 -18.69 -38.63
CA ASN A 219 9.12 -19.70 -39.51
C ASN A 219 8.14 -20.18 -40.61
N LEU A 220 6.84 -20.24 -40.31
CA LEU A 220 5.78 -20.53 -41.28
C LEU A 220 5.61 -19.39 -42.29
N ARG A 221 5.66 -18.12 -41.86
CA ARG A 221 5.63 -16.95 -42.76
C ARG A 221 6.85 -16.88 -43.68
N ILE A 222 8.03 -17.28 -43.23
CA ILE A 222 9.24 -17.32 -44.07
C ILE A 222 9.14 -18.44 -45.14
N ARG A 223 8.44 -19.55 -44.85
CA ARG A 223 8.20 -20.65 -45.82
C ARG A 223 7.05 -20.41 -46.81
N ALA A 224 6.22 -19.40 -46.59
CA ALA A 224 5.06 -19.05 -47.42
C ALA A 224 5.42 -18.36 -48.75
N LYS A 225 6.48 -18.81 -49.45
CA LYS A 225 6.81 -18.39 -50.83
C LYS A 225 6.30 -19.36 -51.90
N LYS A 226 5.59 -20.43 -51.54
CA LYS A 226 4.90 -21.34 -52.46
C LYS A 226 3.41 -21.44 -52.09
N PRO A 227 2.49 -21.54 -53.07
CA PRO A 227 1.07 -21.68 -52.78
C PRO A 227 0.82 -22.99 -52.02
N TYR A 228 0.07 -22.89 -50.92
CA TYR A 228 -0.21 -23.99 -50.00
C TYR A 228 -1.16 -25.02 -50.62
N SER A 229 -1.01 -26.28 -50.21
CA SER A 229 -1.95 -27.36 -50.57
C SER A 229 -3.24 -27.25 -49.75
N LYS A 230 -4.35 -27.74 -50.30
CA LYS A 230 -5.69 -27.74 -49.66
C LYS A 230 -5.74 -28.49 -48.31
N ARG A 231 -4.70 -29.27 -47.97
CA ARG A 231 -4.56 -29.97 -46.69
C ARG A 231 -3.97 -29.07 -45.60
N ASP A 232 -3.11 -28.13 -45.98
CA ASP A 232 -2.46 -27.18 -45.06
C ASP A 232 -3.39 -26.03 -44.66
N SER A 233 -4.34 -25.66 -45.53
CA SER A 233 -5.40 -24.69 -45.20
C SER A 233 -6.32 -25.20 -44.10
N ASN A 234 -6.75 -26.46 -44.17
CA ASN A 234 -7.60 -27.05 -43.12
C ASN A 234 -6.91 -27.20 -41.76
N PHE A 235 -5.58 -27.33 -41.73
CA PHE A 235 -4.80 -27.35 -40.48
C PHE A 235 -4.62 -25.95 -39.89
N LEU A 236 -4.41 -24.95 -40.75
CA LEU A 236 -4.40 -23.54 -40.37
C LEU A 236 -5.76 -23.08 -39.85
N ASP A 237 -6.85 -23.47 -40.51
CA ASP A 237 -8.21 -23.13 -40.09
C ASP A 237 -8.53 -23.76 -38.73
N LYS A 238 -8.12 -25.01 -38.48
CA LYS A 238 -8.27 -25.65 -37.16
C LYS A 238 -7.43 -25.00 -36.07
N ILE A 239 -6.22 -24.53 -36.37
CA ILE A 239 -5.38 -23.82 -35.40
C ILE A 239 -5.95 -22.42 -35.12
N VAL A 240 -6.47 -21.75 -36.14
CA VAL A 240 -7.15 -20.45 -35.99
C VAL A 240 -8.42 -20.62 -35.17
N GLU A 241 -9.23 -21.66 -35.42
CA GLU A 241 -10.42 -22.01 -34.64
C GLU A 241 -10.08 -22.31 -33.17
N ILE A 242 -9.04 -23.12 -32.90
CA ILE A 242 -8.55 -23.41 -31.54
C ILE A 242 -8.00 -22.16 -30.84
N VAL A 243 -7.41 -21.21 -31.57
CA VAL A 243 -6.93 -19.93 -31.04
C VAL A 243 -8.10 -18.98 -30.74
N MET A 244 -9.15 -19.01 -31.56
CA MET A 244 -10.35 -18.17 -31.43
C MET A 244 -11.35 -18.69 -30.37
N GLU A 245 -11.40 -20.00 -30.12
CA GLU A 245 -12.25 -20.60 -29.07
C GLU A 245 -11.60 -20.63 -27.68
N SER A 246 -10.36 -20.16 -27.53
CA SER A 246 -9.73 -20.02 -26.22
C SER A 246 -10.40 -18.87 -25.44
N PRO A 247 -10.87 -19.06 -24.20
CA PRO A 247 -11.50 -17.99 -23.39
C PRO A 247 -10.54 -16.87 -22.97
N LEU A 248 -9.30 -16.87 -23.49
CA LEU A 248 -8.33 -15.77 -23.41
C LEU A 248 -8.41 -14.81 -24.62
N PHE A 249 -9.32 -15.04 -25.57
CA PHE A 249 -9.54 -14.24 -26.78
C PHE A 249 -10.90 -13.53 -26.84
N LEU A 250 -11.73 -13.63 -25.79
CA LEU A 250 -13.04 -12.97 -25.69
C LEU A 250 -13.06 -11.79 -24.70
N GLU A 251 -11.99 -11.01 -24.68
CA GLU A 251 -12.00 -9.62 -24.18
C GLU A 251 -11.21 -8.75 -25.17
N ASP A 252 -11.69 -8.75 -26.42
CA ASP A 252 -11.33 -7.76 -27.44
C ASP A 252 -12.61 -6.97 -27.72
N ASP A 253 -12.88 -5.94 -26.91
CA ASP A 253 -13.61 -4.78 -27.41
C ASP A 253 -12.55 -3.78 -27.90
N ALA A 254 -12.48 -3.72 -29.23
CA ALA A 254 -11.51 -2.96 -29.99
C ALA A 254 -11.75 -1.45 -29.86
N LEU A 255 -10.72 -0.74 -29.43
CA LEU A 255 -10.56 0.70 -29.69
C LEU A 255 -9.24 0.93 -30.41
N TYR A 256 -9.14 0.48 -31.66
CA TYR A 256 -8.11 0.94 -32.60
C TYR A 256 -8.70 1.23 -33.98
N LYS A 257 -8.81 2.52 -34.29
CA LYS A 257 -8.54 3.19 -35.58
C LYS A 257 -9.42 4.43 -35.69
N GLU A 258 -8.83 5.60 -35.44
CA GLU A 258 -9.16 6.86 -36.13
C GLU A 258 -8.20 7.96 -35.67
N ASP A 259 -7.55 8.57 -36.67
CA ASP A 259 -6.63 9.71 -36.72
C ASP A 259 -5.58 9.96 -35.62
N LEU A 260 -4.32 10.09 -36.04
CA LEU A 260 -3.24 10.54 -35.15
C LEU A 260 -3.43 11.96 -34.60
N ASN A 261 -4.18 12.81 -35.28
CA ASN A 261 -4.63 14.10 -34.72
C ASN A 261 -5.63 13.90 -33.57
N ILE A 262 -6.42 12.82 -33.62
CA ILE A 262 -7.26 12.38 -32.51
C ILE A 262 -6.41 11.69 -31.43
N ILE A 263 -5.25 11.07 -31.68
CA ILE A 263 -4.37 10.56 -30.60
C ILE A 263 -3.72 11.73 -29.84
N VAL A 264 -3.25 12.76 -30.56
CA VAL A 264 -2.74 13.99 -29.93
C VAL A 264 -3.85 14.71 -29.14
N ASN A 265 -5.07 14.79 -29.68
CA ASN A 265 -6.24 15.34 -28.97
C ASN A 265 -6.82 14.38 -27.91
N LYS A 266 -6.66 13.07 -28.06
CA LYS A 266 -7.03 12.03 -27.09
C LYS A 266 -6.01 11.94 -25.99
N PHE A 267 -4.78 12.44 -26.10
CA PHE A 267 -3.91 12.59 -24.93
C PHE A 267 -4.35 13.75 -24.04
N ILE A 268 -4.95 14.80 -24.61
CA ILE A 268 -5.68 15.80 -23.84
C ILE A 268 -6.94 15.15 -23.25
N ALA A 269 -7.73 14.41 -24.05
CA ALA A 269 -8.90 13.69 -23.55
C ALA A 269 -8.56 12.57 -22.55
N TRP A 270 -7.37 11.97 -22.62
CA TRP A 270 -6.86 10.93 -21.73
C TRP A 270 -6.26 11.57 -20.49
N SER A 271 -5.63 12.74 -20.60
CA SER A 271 -5.29 13.55 -19.42
C SER A 271 -6.52 14.07 -18.69
N ILE A 272 -7.60 14.42 -19.40
CA ILE A 272 -8.90 14.81 -18.83
C ILE A 272 -9.60 13.59 -18.23
N PHE A 273 -9.68 12.48 -18.97
CA PHE A 273 -10.21 11.20 -18.52
C PHE A 273 -9.46 10.66 -17.29
N LEU A 274 -8.13 10.69 -17.28
CA LEU A 274 -7.29 10.28 -16.14
C LEU A 274 -7.51 11.22 -14.96
N LYS A 275 -7.62 12.53 -15.19
CA LYS A 275 -7.94 13.53 -14.15
C LYS A 275 -9.36 13.36 -13.59
N GLU A 276 -10.30 12.87 -14.39
CA GLU A 276 -11.67 12.51 -13.99
C GLU A 276 -11.76 11.13 -13.30
N HIS A 277 -10.89 10.18 -13.66
CA HIS A 277 -10.84 8.82 -13.12
C HIS A 277 -9.94 8.66 -11.89
N THR A 278 -8.99 9.56 -11.64
CA THR A 278 -8.25 9.65 -10.37
C THR A 278 -9.16 10.22 -9.27
N LYS A 279 -10.27 9.54 -8.97
CA LYS A 279 -11.13 9.77 -7.79
C LYS A 279 -10.50 9.25 -6.50
N SER A 280 -9.18 9.29 -6.41
CA SER A 280 -8.49 9.03 -5.16
C SER A 280 -8.58 10.32 -4.34
N LYS A 281 -9.43 10.33 -3.30
CA LYS A 281 -9.47 11.43 -2.30
C LYS A 281 -8.08 11.74 -1.70
N VAL A 282 -7.15 10.81 -1.86
CA VAL A 282 -5.78 10.82 -1.34
C VAL A 282 -4.84 11.65 -2.24
N HIS A 283 -5.13 11.85 -3.53
CA HIS A 283 -4.25 12.60 -4.46
C HIS A 283 -5.04 13.57 -5.36
N LEU A 284 -6.06 14.24 -4.82
CA LEU A 284 -6.77 15.26 -5.58
C LEU A 284 -5.80 16.38 -5.98
N PRO A 285 -5.73 16.76 -7.27
CA PRO A 285 -5.03 17.97 -7.65
C PRO A 285 -5.68 19.15 -6.92
N LEU A 286 -4.86 19.99 -6.27
CA LEU A 286 -5.35 21.23 -5.67
C LEU A 286 -6.18 22.01 -6.70
N LEU A 287 -7.25 22.65 -6.24
CA LEU A 287 -8.05 23.58 -7.04
C LEU A 287 -7.84 25.00 -6.50
N PRO A 288 -6.72 25.66 -6.82
CA PRO A 288 -6.39 26.93 -6.19
C PRO A 288 -7.31 28.03 -6.70
N THR A 289 -7.98 28.72 -5.77
CA THR A 289 -8.77 29.91 -6.00
C THR A 289 -8.18 31.08 -5.24
N GLU A 290 -8.44 32.29 -5.72
CA GLU A 290 -8.04 33.51 -5.03
C GLU A 290 -9.05 33.84 -3.92
N ILE A 291 -8.56 34.18 -2.73
CA ILE A 291 -9.37 34.62 -1.58
C ILE A 291 -8.57 35.64 -0.76
N SER A 292 -9.23 36.64 -0.19
CA SER A 292 -8.58 37.51 0.80
C SER A 292 -8.45 36.81 2.16
N LEU A 293 -7.49 37.23 3.00
CA LEU A 293 -7.35 36.66 4.33
C LEU A 293 -8.59 36.89 5.21
N ASN A 294 -9.23 38.05 5.09
CA ASN A 294 -10.50 38.33 5.77
C ASN A 294 -11.60 37.34 5.37
N GLU A 295 -11.82 37.15 4.07
CA GLU A 295 -12.83 36.20 3.56
C GLU A 295 -12.50 34.76 4.00
N LEU A 296 -11.22 34.36 3.99
CA LEU A 296 -10.81 33.03 4.46
C LEU A 296 -11.17 32.79 5.93
N ILE A 297 -10.94 33.79 6.80
CA ILE A 297 -11.28 33.64 8.23
C ILE A 297 -12.79 33.67 8.44
N GLN A 298 -13.54 34.50 7.70
CA GLN A 298 -15.01 34.49 7.76
C GLN A 298 -15.58 33.12 7.37
N GLU A 299 -15.08 32.52 6.29
CA GLU A 299 -15.47 31.17 5.87
C GLU A 299 -15.13 30.12 6.92
N LEU A 300 -13.97 30.24 7.58
CA LEU A 300 -13.59 29.36 8.70
C LEU A 300 -14.54 29.51 9.89
N GLU A 301 -14.91 30.73 10.27
CA GLU A 301 -15.87 30.99 11.36
C GLU A 301 -17.25 30.39 11.06
N ILE A 302 -17.76 30.61 9.84
CA ILE A 302 -19.04 30.03 9.39
C ILE A 302 -18.99 28.50 9.52
N ARG A 303 -17.90 27.89 9.08
CA ARG A 303 -17.71 26.44 9.11
C ARG A 303 -17.62 25.87 10.52
N LEU A 304 -16.87 26.51 11.42
CA LEU A 304 -16.79 26.12 12.82
C LEU A 304 -18.14 26.24 13.54
N ASN A 305 -18.89 27.32 13.28
CA ASN A 305 -20.23 27.52 13.83
C ASN A 305 -21.25 26.47 13.34
N SER A 306 -21.05 25.93 12.13
CA SER A 306 -21.93 24.89 11.57
C SER A 306 -21.63 23.47 12.04
N SER A 307 -20.43 23.22 12.58
CA SER A 307 -19.91 21.86 12.84
C SER A 307 -19.93 21.45 14.32
N VAL A 308 -20.03 22.40 15.26
CA VAL A 308 -19.95 22.12 16.71
C VAL A 308 -21.04 22.90 17.46
N GLU A 309 -21.74 22.26 18.41
CA GLU A 309 -22.79 22.89 19.25
C GLU A 309 -22.29 24.11 20.07
N SER A 310 -20.97 24.18 20.33
CA SER A 310 -20.30 25.34 20.92
C SER A 310 -18.98 25.60 20.20
N ALA A 311 -19.01 26.44 19.17
CA ALA A 311 -17.82 26.77 18.38
C ALA A 311 -16.82 27.59 19.22
N PRO A 312 -15.51 27.35 19.05
CA PRO A 312 -14.48 28.13 19.72
C PRO A 312 -14.43 29.56 19.19
N VAL A 313 -14.24 30.54 20.07
CA VAL A 313 -14.09 31.95 19.69
C VAL A 313 -12.70 32.17 19.11
N LEU A 314 -12.62 32.65 17.87
CA LEU A 314 -11.36 32.96 17.19
C LEU A 314 -10.89 34.39 17.51
N ILE A 315 -9.62 34.52 17.91
CA ILE A 315 -8.95 35.80 18.14
C ILE A 315 -7.81 35.92 17.13
N ILE A 316 -8.00 36.76 16.11
CA ILE A 316 -7.00 37.02 15.07
C ILE A 316 -6.09 38.16 15.55
N ALA A 317 -4.79 37.94 15.56
CA ALA A 317 -3.80 38.97 15.80
C ALA A 317 -2.91 39.14 14.58
N THR A 318 -2.95 40.32 13.97
CA THR A 318 -2.10 40.70 12.85
C THR A 318 -0.93 41.53 13.36
N ARG A 319 0.29 41.25 12.90
CA ARG A 319 1.44 42.13 13.16
C ARG A 319 1.81 42.93 11.91
N ASP A 320 2.18 42.22 10.86
CA ASP A 320 2.78 42.76 9.64
C ASP A 320 2.04 42.32 8.37
N VAL A 321 0.89 41.66 8.54
CA VAL A 321 0.07 41.13 7.45
C VAL A 321 -1.14 42.03 7.22
N ASP A 322 -1.32 42.47 5.98
CA ASP A 322 -2.53 43.13 5.52
C ASP A 322 -3.66 42.11 5.34
N MET A 323 -4.76 42.27 6.07
CA MET A 323 -5.91 41.36 5.99
C MET A 323 -6.67 41.42 4.65
N THR A 324 -6.45 42.48 3.88
CA THR A 324 -6.97 42.58 2.50
C THR A 324 -6.09 41.85 1.49
N ALA A 325 -4.90 41.39 1.91
CA ALA A 325 -4.01 40.63 1.05
C ALA A 325 -4.70 39.37 0.54
N LYS A 326 -4.55 39.15 -0.76
CA LYS A 326 -5.09 37.97 -1.44
C LYS A 326 -4.08 36.84 -1.45
N ILE A 327 -4.58 35.63 -1.20
CA ILE A 327 -3.83 34.40 -1.34
C ILE A 327 -4.48 33.52 -2.41
N VAL A 328 -3.67 32.69 -3.07
CA VAL A 328 -4.14 31.68 -4.03
C VAL A 328 -3.84 30.30 -3.46
N CYS A 329 -4.88 29.61 -3.01
CA CYS A 329 -4.82 28.29 -2.35
C CYS A 329 -6.09 27.47 -2.63
N ASP A 330 -6.09 26.16 -2.32
CA ASP A 330 -7.33 25.38 -2.32
C ASP A 330 -8.12 25.70 -1.05
N VAL A 331 -9.06 26.63 -1.16
CA VAL A 331 -9.79 27.22 -0.01
C VAL A 331 -10.46 26.15 0.84
N ASN A 332 -11.11 25.17 0.21
CA ASN A 332 -11.80 24.09 0.93
C ASN A 332 -10.82 23.23 1.72
N GLN A 333 -9.67 22.88 1.14
CA GLN A 333 -8.66 22.08 1.83
C GLN A 333 -7.99 22.86 2.97
N ILE A 334 -7.74 24.16 2.79
CA ILE A 334 -7.18 25.01 3.84
C ILE A 334 -8.18 25.23 4.98
N ILE A 335 -9.46 25.45 4.71
CA ILE A 335 -10.49 25.55 5.76
C ILE A 335 -10.57 24.23 6.55
N HIS A 336 -10.66 23.09 5.87
CA HIS A 336 -10.68 21.79 6.54
C HIS A 336 -9.41 21.55 7.38
N LEU A 337 -8.24 21.95 6.87
CA LEU A 337 -6.98 21.90 7.62
C LEU A 337 -7.07 22.71 8.91
N LEU A 338 -7.57 23.95 8.84
CA LEU A 338 -7.72 24.83 10.00
C LEU A 338 -8.76 24.30 10.99
N GLU A 339 -9.90 23.78 10.53
CA GLU A 339 -10.89 23.09 11.39
C GLU A 339 -10.26 21.92 12.15
N THR A 340 -9.46 21.10 11.45
CA THR A 340 -8.77 19.94 12.03
C THR A 340 -7.73 20.37 13.07
N LEU A 341 -6.97 21.43 12.79
CA LEU A 341 -5.99 22.01 13.71
C LEU A 341 -6.64 22.57 14.96
N ILE A 342 -7.72 23.32 14.78
CA ILE A 342 -8.52 23.90 15.87
C ILE A 342 -9.05 22.79 16.77
N SER A 343 -9.66 21.76 16.19
CA SER A 343 -10.15 20.59 16.92
C SER A 343 -9.04 19.85 17.65
N HIS A 344 -7.83 19.81 17.09
CA HIS A 344 -6.68 19.21 17.74
C HIS A 344 -6.23 20.00 18.98
N ILE A 345 -6.35 21.32 18.96
CA ILE A 345 -5.95 22.20 20.08
C ILE A 345 -6.98 22.18 21.22
N THR A 346 -8.28 22.05 20.92
CA THR A 346 -9.36 22.32 21.88
C THR A 346 -9.76 21.18 22.83
N ASP A 347 -9.20 19.96 22.71
CA ASP A 347 -9.43 18.79 23.60
C ASP A 347 -10.78 18.81 24.35
N LEU A 348 -11.90 18.60 23.64
CA LEU A 348 -13.25 18.26 24.17
C LEU A 348 -13.84 19.14 25.30
N LYS A 349 -13.18 20.22 25.74
CA LYS A 349 -13.69 21.12 26.77
C LYS A 349 -14.45 22.26 26.11
N GLN A 350 -15.73 22.35 26.45
CA GLN A 350 -16.64 23.42 26.00
C GLN A 350 -16.04 24.80 26.31
N SER A 351 -16.13 25.72 25.33
CA SER A 351 -15.76 27.14 25.40
C SER A 351 -14.26 27.49 25.54
N THR A 352 -13.41 26.94 24.69
CA THR A 352 -12.01 27.41 24.54
C THR A 352 -11.89 28.49 23.46
N SER A 353 -11.18 29.59 23.76
CA SER A 353 -10.84 30.61 22.76
C SER A 353 -9.49 30.30 22.11
N ILE A 354 -9.40 30.50 20.79
CA ILE A 354 -8.21 30.16 20.00
C ILE A 354 -7.60 31.45 19.47
N ARG A 355 -6.28 31.57 19.59
CA ARG A 355 -5.53 32.69 19.02
C ARG A 355 -4.86 32.24 17.72
N ILE A 356 -5.03 33.03 16.66
CA ILE A 356 -4.32 32.88 15.38
C ILE A 356 -3.48 34.13 15.14
N GLN A 357 -2.14 34.00 15.13
CA GLN A 357 -1.24 35.10 14.78
C GLN A 357 -0.74 34.99 13.36
N LEU A 358 -0.82 36.08 12.60
CA LEU A 358 -0.43 36.17 11.20
C LEU A 358 0.87 36.96 11.03
N HIS A 359 1.83 36.38 10.32
CA HIS A 359 3.12 36.99 10.01
C HIS A 359 3.52 36.85 8.54
N THR A 360 4.18 37.85 7.98
CA THR A 360 4.80 37.71 6.65
C THR A 360 6.12 36.97 6.76
N THR A 361 6.39 36.07 5.82
CA THR A 361 7.64 35.31 5.75
C THR A 361 7.90 34.85 4.31
N ARG A 362 8.86 33.94 4.12
CA ARG A 362 9.20 33.37 2.81
C ARG A 362 9.39 31.87 2.90
N LEU A 363 8.97 31.15 1.86
CA LEU A 363 9.32 29.75 1.65
C LEU A 363 10.49 29.66 0.66
N LYS A 364 11.46 28.80 0.96
CA LYS A 364 12.65 28.56 0.14
C LYS A 364 12.79 27.08 -0.19
N TYR A 365 13.07 26.78 -1.46
CA TYR A 365 13.34 25.41 -1.92
C TYR A 365 14.63 25.37 -2.74
N TYR A 366 15.25 24.20 -2.75
CA TYR A 366 16.48 23.94 -3.49
C TYR A 366 16.21 23.07 -4.71
N LYS A 367 16.79 23.45 -5.84
CA LYS A 367 16.90 22.56 -7.00
C LYS A 367 18.04 21.58 -6.76
N TYR A 368 17.81 20.30 -7.04
CA TYR A 368 18.87 19.30 -7.00
C TYR A 368 19.86 19.58 -8.14
N TRP A 369 21.16 19.59 -7.86
CA TRP A 369 22.19 19.79 -8.89
C TRP A 369 23.29 18.74 -8.73
N ARG A 370 23.54 17.98 -9.81
CA ARG A 370 24.61 17.00 -9.85
C ARG A 370 25.94 17.73 -10.16
N ILE A 371 26.92 17.55 -9.28
CA ILE A 371 28.37 17.81 -9.50
C ILE A 371 28.86 19.24 -9.15
N LYS A 372 29.52 19.30 -7.98
CA LYS A 372 30.66 20.12 -7.51
C LYS A 372 30.70 21.65 -7.76
N LYS A 373 30.76 22.37 -6.62
CA LYS A 373 31.38 23.70 -6.34
C LYS A 373 30.54 24.99 -6.40
N GLN A 374 29.24 24.96 -6.61
CA GLN A 374 28.39 26.15 -6.39
C GLN A 374 27.12 25.81 -5.60
N LYS A 375 26.61 26.80 -4.84
CA LYS A 375 25.40 26.66 -4.04
C LYS A 375 24.21 26.26 -4.95
N PRO A 376 23.37 25.30 -4.54
CA PRO A 376 22.19 24.89 -5.32
C PRO A 376 21.31 26.11 -5.62
N ALA A 377 20.75 26.16 -6.84
CA ALA A 377 19.88 27.25 -7.23
C ALA A 377 18.65 27.31 -6.31
N GLU A 378 18.54 28.43 -5.60
CA GLU A 378 17.48 28.68 -4.62
C GLU A 378 16.27 29.31 -5.32
N ILE A 379 15.07 28.79 -5.03
CA ILE A 379 13.80 29.42 -5.40
C ILE A 379 13.07 29.88 -4.14
N SER A 380 12.64 31.14 -4.11
CA SER A 380 12.03 31.76 -2.94
C SER A 380 10.68 32.41 -3.27
N PHE A 381 9.69 32.17 -2.41
CA PHE A 381 8.32 32.65 -2.59
C PHE A 381 7.84 33.38 -1.34
N PRO A 382 7.01 34.43 -1.49
CA PRO A 382 6.33 35.05 -0.35
C PRO A 382 5.36 34.04 0.29
N ALA A 383 5.27 34.08 1.62
CA ALA A 383 4.46 33.17 2.40
C ALA A 383 3.89 33.88 3.64
N ILE A 384 2.84 33.29 4.21
CA ILE A 384 2.22 33.74 5.46
C ILE A 384 2.41 32.63 6.49
N ALA A 385 2.97 33.00 7.64
CA ALA A 385 3.06 32.15 8.81
C ALA A 385 1.83 32.38 9.70
N LEU A 386 1.18 31.29 10.08
CA LEU A 386 0.06 31.25 11.02
C LEU A 386 0.51 30.49 12.27
N VAL A 387 0.47 31.15 13.42
CA VAL A 387 0.67 30.51 14.73
C VAL A 387 -0.69 30.31 15.37
N VAL A 388 -1.10 29.06 15.56
CA VAL A 388 -2.37 28.68 16.16
C VAL A 388 -2.11 28.12 17.56
N SER A 389 -2.75 28.70 18.56
CA SER A 389 -2.64 28.27 19.97
C SER A 389 -3.95 28.48 20.73
N SER A 390 -4.04 27.91 21.93
CA SER A 390 -5.05 28.37 22.90
C SER A 390 -4.77 29.82 23.29
N SER A 391 -5.82 30.59 23.57
CA SER A 391 -5.72 31.98 24.03
C SER A 391 -4.93 32.14 25.34
N ASP A 392 -5.00 31.13 26.20
CA ASP A 392 -4.32 31.07 27.50
C ASP A 392 -2.81 30.80 27.38
N THR A 393 -2.32 30.45 26.18
CA THR A 393 -0.90 30.17 25.97
C THR A 393 -0.07 31.46 26.04
N PRO A 394 0.95 31.54 26.93
CA PRO A 394 1.77 32.74 27.06
C PRO A 394 2.66 32.94 25.82
N LEU A 395 2.79 34.19 25.39
CA LEU A 395 3.54 34.60 24.19
C LEU A 395 5.02 34.15 24.22
N SER A 396 5.61 33.97 25.40
CA SER A 396 7.00 33.51 25.57
C SER A 396 7.23 32.07 25.09
N LYS A 397 6.17 31.28 24.90
CA LYS A 397 6.24 29.89 24.42
C LYS A 397 5.98 29.75 22.93
N PHE A 398 5.79 30.86 22.22
CA PHE A 398 5.52 30.85 20.79
C PHE A 398 6.81 30.51 20.03
N PRO A 399 6.74 29.74 18.94
CA PRO A 399 7.92 29.48 18.10
C PRO A 399 8.44 30.80 17.53
N SER A 400 9.75 30.97 17.51
CA SER A 400 10.39 32.15 16.92
C SER A 400 10.13 32.18 15.41
N ILE A 401 9.48 33.23 14.93
CA ILE A 401 9.18 33.38 13.51
C ILE A 401 10.48 33.64 12.73
N LYS A 402 10.81 32.74 11.81
CA LYS A 402 11.97 32.86 10.93
C LYS A 402 11.65 33.78 9.74
N SER A 403 12.65 34.51 9.25
CA SER A 403 12.55 35.31 8.02
C SER A 403 12.26 34.47 6.77
N TYR A 404 12.62 33.19 6.83
CA TYR A 404 12.29 32.20 5.82
C TYR A 404 12.21 30.81 6.44
N TYR A 405 11.48 29.91 5.77
CA TYR A 405 11.39 28.50 6.09
C TYR A 405 11.85 27.65 4.91
N GLN A 406 12.57 26.57 5.20
CA GLN A 406 13.12 25.64 4.22
C GLN A 406 12.56 24.25 4.47
N ASP A 407 12.34 23.54 3.37
CA ASP A 407 11.76 22.19 3.36
C ASP A 407 10.35 22.13 3.98
N ILE A 408 9.61 21.09 3.62
CA ILE A 408 8.16 21.01 3.76
C ILE A 408 7.70 20.60 5.19
N THR A 409 8.62 20.34 6.13
CA THR A 409 8.26 19.98 7.52
C THR A 409 9.50 19.95 8.42
N GLU A 410 9.59 20.79 9.45
CA GLU A 410 10.43 20.52 10.64
C GLU A 410 9.59 19.63 11.58
N GLY A 411 9.43 18.37 11.18
CA GLY A 411 8.80 17.32 11.95
C GLY A 411 9.70 16.12 11.93
N ILE A 412 10.81 16.22 12.67
CA ILE A 412 11.87 15.21 12.81
C ILE A 412 12.48 14.82 11.46
N GLU A 413 13.67 15.35 11.21
CA GLU A 413 14.57 14.89 10.17
C GLU A 413 14.61 13.35 10.13
N LEU A 414 13.96 12.76 9.12
CA LEU A 414 14.19 11.36 8.74
C LEU A 414 15.60 11.17 8.12
N ILE A 415 16.42 12.23 8.13
CA ILE A 415 17.81 12.25 7.72
C ILE A 415 18.65 12.02 8.98
N GLY A 416 18.67 10.77 9.45
CA GLY A 416 19.56 10.33 10.54
C GLY A 416 19.00 9.27 11.49
N ALA A 417 17.67 9.12 11.56
CA ALA A 417 17.02 8.22 12.51
C ALA A 417 16.41 6.98 11.84
N LEU A 418 17.25 6.08 11.31
CA LEU A 418 16.95 4.64 11.32
C LEU A 418 17.61 3.94 12.53
N ASN A 419 18.36 4.71 13.34
CA ASN A 419 19.19 4.26 14.46
C ASN A 419 18.75 4.77 15.84
N GLN A 420 17.57 5.38 15.99
CA GLN A 420 17.08 5.78 17.32
C GLN A 420 15.73 5.15 17.64
N SER A 421 15.77 4.22 18.57
CA SER A 421 14.64 3.78 19.37
C SER A 421 14.12 4.94 20.23
N SER A 422 13.08 5.64 19.79
CA SER A 422 12.23 6.48 20.65
C SER A 422 11.03 6.99 19.85
N SER A 423 9.86 6.40 20.03
CA SER A 423 8.85 6.90 20.99
C SER A 423 8.18 8.22 20.60
N GLU A 424 7.73 8.35 19.35
CA GLU A 424 6.39 8.90 19.10
C GLU A 424 5.73 7.98 18.08
N ARG A 425 4.78 7.15 18.54
CA ARG A 425 3.90 6.40 17.63
C ARG A 425 3.30 7.40 16.65
N ILE A 426 3.31 7.05 15.36
CA ILE A 426 2.59 7.74 14.28
C ILE A 426 1.24 8.21 14.82
N ASN A 427 1.13 9.50 15.14
CA ASN A 427 -0.10 10.03 15.66
C ASN A 427 -1.05 10.17 14.47
N ILE A 428 -1.98 9.23 14.35
CA ILE A 428 -2.96 9.13 13.24
C ILE A 428 -3.69 10.47 13.00
N GLN A 429 -3.77 11.34 14.02
CA GLN A 429 -4.39 12.66 13.91
C GLN A 429 -3.49 13.73 13.25
N LYS A 430 -2.16 13.60 13.27
CA LYS A 430 -1.21 14.57 12.69
C LYS A 430 -1.02 14.37 11.17
N GLU A 431 -1.16 13.13 10.69
CA GLU A 431 -0.90 12.76 9.29
C GLU A 431 -1.74 13.56 8.25
N PRO A 432 -3.06 13.79 8.47
CA PRO A 432 -3.86 14.59 7.53
C PRO A 432 -3.42 16.05 7.45
N ILE A 433 -3.02 16.63 8.59
CA ILE A 433 -2.56 18.02 8.71
C ILE A 433 -1.25 18.18 7.92
N GLU A 434 -0.27 17.32 8.22
CA GLU A 434 1.01 17.30 7.52
C GLU A 434 0.80 17.17 6.03
N ARG A 435 0.06 16.15 5.58
CA ARG A 435 -0.22 15.90 4.17
C ARG A 435 -0.75 17.13 3.44
N ASN A 436 -1.72 17.82 4.02
CA ASN A 436 -2.40 18.94 3.39
C ASN A 436 -1.47 20.16 3.28
N ILE A 437 -0.65 20.41 4.30
CA ILE A 437 0.45 21.39 4.23
C ILE A 437 1.44 21.03 3.13
N ARG A 438 1.86 19.76 3.03
CA ARG A 438 2.80 19.31 2.00
C ARG A 438 2.27 19.51 0.59
N ALA A 439 1.00 19.20 0.36
CA ALA A 439 0.35 19.41 -0.94
C ALA A 439 0.36 20.89 -1.36
N HIS A 440 0.24 21.80 -0.39
CA HIS A 440 0.36 23.26 -0.59
C HIS A 440 1.80 23.77 -0.62
N TYR A 441 2.80 22.88 -0.62
CA TYR A 441 4.23 23.22 -0.49
C TYR A 441 4.55 24.02 0.78
N GLY A 442 3.69 24.01 1.78
CA GLY A 442 3.89 24.75 3.02
C GLY A 442 4.90 24.09 3.96
N TYR A 443 5.12 24.74 5.10
CA TYR A 443 5.93 24.24 6.21
C TYR A 443 5.04 24.10 7.45
N LEU A 444 5.31 23.09 8.27
CA LEU A 444 4.59 22.80 9.51
C LEU A 444 5.59 22.49 10.62
N GLN A 445 5.29 22.99 11.82
CA GLN A 445 6.02 22.71 13.05
C GLN A 445 5.04 22.55 14.21
N PHE A 446 5.09 21.41 14.89
CA PHE A 446 4.38 21.17 16.14
C PHE A 446 5.27 21.54 17.33
N SER A 447 4.70 22.15 18.37
CA SER A 447 5.42 22.36 19.63
C SER A 447 5.67 21.03 20.34
N THR A 448 6.85 20.87 20.95
CA THR A 448 7.24 19.71 21.77
C THR A 448 6.69 19.76 23.19
N SER A 449 6.05 20.87 23.58
CA SER A 449 5.51 21.08 24.91
C SER A 449 4.09 20.51 25.08
N LYS A 450 3.65 20.29 26.33
CA LYS A 450 2.25 19.92 26.67
C LYS A 450 1.21 20.94 26.16
N GLU A 451 1.63 22.15 25.80
CA GLU A 451 0.78 23.19 25.23
C GLU A 451 0.79 23.08 23.70
N LYS A 452 -0.40 22.86 23.13
CA LYS A 452 -0.63 22.58 21.70
C LYS A 452 -0.52 23.86 20.86
N THR A 453 0.69 24.39 20.70
CA THR A 453 0.97 25.47 19.74
C THR A 453 1.45 24.88 18.42
N ILE A 454 0.90 25.36 17.30
CA ILE A 454 1.21 24.88 15.97
C ILE A 454 1.59 26.07 15.08
N LEU A 455 2.73 25.98 14.40
CA LEU A 455 3.16 26.93 13.39
C LEU A 455 2.99 26.29 12.02
N LEU A 456 2.26 26.96 11.14
CA LEU A 456 2.12 26.57 9.74
C LEU A 456 2.49 27.76 8.85
N VAL A 457 3.10 27.49 7.71
CA VAL A 457 3.56 28.51 6.76
C VAL A 457 3.07 28.12 5.38
N LEU A 458 2.25 28.96 4.77
CA LEU A 458 1.63 28.72 3.48
C LEU A 458 2.13 29.72 2.44
N PRO A 459 2.39 29.31 1.19
CA PRO A 459 2.76 30.26 0.14
C PRO A 459 1.58 31.19 -0.15
N CYS A 460 1.86 32.47 -0.42
CA CYS A 460 0.80 33.41 -0.81
C CYS A 460 0.16 33.02 -2.14
N ASN A 461 0.89 32.31 -3.02
CA ASN A 461 0.35 31.84 -4.29
C ASN A 461 0.91 30.45 -4.63
N VAL A 462 0.12 29.41 -4.34
CA VAL A 462 0.52 28.01 -4.59
C VAL A 462 0.70 27.72 -6.09
N ARG A 463 -0.03 28.42 -6.98
CA ARG A 463 0.08 28.23 -8.43
C ARG A 463 1.44 28.72 -8.95
N VAL A 464 1.95 29.83 -8.41
CA VAL A 464 3.29 30.33 -8.74
C VAL A 464 4.36 29.35 -8.27
N VAL A 465 4.23 28.79 -7.07
CA VAL A 465 5.13 27.74 -6.56
C VAL A 465 5.11 26.52 -7.48
N GLN A 466 3.92 26.00 -7.81
CA GLN A 466 3.74 24.85 -8.70
C GLN A 466 4.38 25.09 -10.07
N ASN A 467 4.14 26.24 -10.69
CA ASN A 467 4.73 26.58 -11.99
C ASN A 467 6.26 26.63 -11.89
N ALA A 468 6.79 27.22 -10.82
CA ALA A 468 8.22 27.32 -10.60
C ALA A 468 8.91 25.95 -10.41
N MET A 469 8.21 24.94 -9.87
CA MET A 469 8.74 23.56 -9.80
C MET A 469 9.01 22.96 -11.20
N PHE A 470 8.37 23.48 -12.25
CA PHE A 470 8.51 23.03 -13.63
C PHE A 470 9.25 24.00 -14.56
N THR A 471 9.64 25.19 -14.08
CA THR A 471 10.19 26.29 -14.92
C THR A 471 11.46 25.96 -15.70
N ASN A 472 12.27 24.99 -15.25
CA ASN A 472 13.53 24.61 -15.92
C ASN A 472 13.41 23.37 -16.81
N LEU A 473 12.20 22.87 -17.08
CA LEU A 473 12.01 21.80 -18.05
C LEU A 473 12.30 22.33 -19.46
N ALA A 474 13.57 22.35 -19.85
CA ALA A 474 13.96 22.77 -21.19
C ALA A 474 13.30 21.83 -22.22
N PRO A 475 12.48 22.34 -23.16
CA PRO A 475 11.97 21.53 -24.25
C PRO A 475 13.16 21.14 -25.14
N CYS A 476 13.65 19.91 -24.99
CA CYS A 476 14.62 19.37 -25.92
C CYS A 476 13.86 18.78 -27.11
N ASN A 477 13.82 19.54 -28.20
CA ASN A 477 13.26 19.13 -29.47
C ASN A 477 14.28 18.24 -30.22
N SER A 478 14.66 17.10 -29.63
CA SER A 478 15.30 16.08 -30.44
C SER A 478 14.26 15.54 -31.43
N TYR A 479 14.62 15.42 -32.70
CA TYR A 479 13.75 14.80 -33.69
C TYR A 479 13.42 13.36 -33.25
N VAL A 480 12.13 13.06 -33.15
CA VAL A 480 11.60 11.71 -32.88
C VAL A 480 10.62 11.40 -33.98
N ASN A 481 10.88 10.33 -34.72
CA ASN A 481 9.97 9.90 -35.78
C ASN A 481 8.75 9.18 -35.19
N LYS A 482 7.68 9.08 -35.98
CA LYS A 482 6.44 8.43 -35.55
C LYS A 482 6.63 6.99 -35.08
N SER A 483 7.48 6.22 -35.74
CA SER A 483 7.77 4.83 -35.37
C SER A 483 8.41 4.71 -33.97
N GLU A 484 9.28 5.64 -33.60
CA GLU A 484 9.90 5.68 -32.29
C GLU A 484 8.92 6.12 -31.20
N ILE A 485 8.03 7.08 -31.50
CA ILE A 485 6.91 7.43 -30.62
C ILE A 485 6.05 6.20 -30.37
N ASP A 486 5.61 5.50 -31.43
CA ASP A 486 4.76 4.31 -31.32
C ASP A 486 5.44 3.21 -30.50
N THR A 487 6.74 2.96 -30.74
CA THR A 487 7.53 1.97 -29.99
C THR A 487 7.66 2.35 -28.51
N SER A 488 7.90 3.64 -28.23
CA SER A 488 8.06 4.13 -26.86
C SER A 488 6.75 4.06 -26.06
N MET A 489 5.61 4.30 -26.73
CA MET A 489 4.28 4.14 -26.16
C MET A 489 3.96 2.67 -25.90
N GLU A 490 4.33 1.78 -26.81
CA GLU A 490 4.16 0.34 -26.61
C GLU A 490 4.97 -0.15 -25.39
N VAL A 491 6.17 0.41 -25.15
CA VAL A 491 6.97 0.09 -23.94
C VAL A 491 6.24 0.52 -22.66
N LEU A 492 5.67 1.73 -22.62
CA LEU A 492 4.90 2.22 -21.47
C LEU A 492 3.67 1.34 -21.21
N MET A 493 2.88 1.03 -22.24
CA MET A 493 1.68 0.18 -22.12
C MET A 493 2.04 -1.23 -21.64
N LYS A 494 3.05 -1.86 -22.26
CA LYS A 494 3.50 -3.20 -21.86
C LYS A 494 3.99 -3.22 -20.42
N PHE A 495 4.67 -2.18 -19.96
CA PHE A 495 5.11 -2.10 -18.58
C PHE A 495 3.93 -1.89 -17.63
N ASN A 496 2.95 -1.04 -17.96
CA ASN A 496 1.75 -0.87 -17.14
C ASN A 496 1.02 -2.21 -16.93
N ASP A 497 0.78 -2.95 -18.02
CA ASP A 497 0.16 -4.27 -17.97
C ASP A 497 0.99 -5.27 -17.16
N TYR A 498 2.31 -5.21 -17.30
CA TYR A 498 3.24 -6.08 -16.59
C TYR A 498 3.22 -5.80 -15.09
N ALA A 499 3.36 -4.54 -14.71
CA ALA A 499 3.47 -4.10 -13.33
C ALA A 499 2.15 -4.35 -12.58
N CYS A 500 0.99 -4.13 -13.23
CA CYS A 500 -0.33 -4.49 -12.70
C CYS A 500 -0.51 -6.00 -12.48
N LYS A 501 0.13 -6.85 -13.28
CA LYS A 501 0.08 -8.31 -13.13
C LYS A 501 1.01 -8.83 -12.04
N MET A 502 2.17 -8.19 -11.88
CA MET A 502 3.23 -8.66 -10.98
C MET A 502 3.10 -8.13 -9.56
N CYS A 503 2.51 -6.96 -9.39
CA CYS A 503 2.51 -6.21 -8.15
C CYS A 503 1.13 -5.61 -7.87
N ASN A 504 0.80 -5.38 -6.60
CA ASN A 504 -0.43 -4.68 -6.21
C ASN A 504 -0.29 -3.15 -6.38
N ILE A 505 -0.08 -2.72 -7.62
CA ILE A 505 0.18 -1.32 -7.95
C ILE A 505 -1.11 -0.50 -7.89
N ARG A 506 -0.99 0.71 -7.32
CA ARG A 506 -2.04 1.70 -7.32
C ARG A 506 -2.02 2.40 -8.68
N ILE A 507 -2.92 1.98 -9.56
CA ILE A 507 -3.02 2.46 -10.95
C ILE A 507 -2.99 3.99 -11.02
N GLY A 508 -3.75 4.69 -10.17
CA GLY A 508 -3.76 6.15 -10.16
C GLY A 508 -2.41 6.82 -9.86
N ILE A 509 -1.55 6.22 -9.03
CA ILE A 509 -0.19 6.75 -8.77
C ILE A 509 0.72 6.47 -9.98
N MET A 510 0.57 5.30 -10.60
CA MET A 510 1.34 4.94 -11.80
C MET A 510 1.03 5.85 -12.98
N ASP A 511 -0.26 6.16 -13.20
CA ASP A 511 -0.71 7.07 -14.25
C ASP A 511 -0.14 8.49 -14.03
N GLU A 512 -0.18 8.99 -12.79
CA GLU A 512 0.41 10.28 -12.43
C GLU A 512 1.91 10.32 -12.71
N ILE A 513 2.64 9.25 -12.36
CA ILE A 513 4.08 9.14 -12.63
C ILE A 513 4.34 9.13 -14.14
N PHE A 514 3.56 8.42 -14.95
CA PHE A 514 3.75 8.41 -16.40
C PHE A 514 3.50 9.77 -17.04
N LEU A 515 2.47 10.49 -16.58
CA LEU A 515 2.21 11.87 -17.00
C LEU A 515 3.38 12.79 -16.61
N LEU A 516 3.91 12.63 -15.40
CA LEU A 516 5.06 13.39 -14.92
C LEU A 516 6.33 13.08 -15.74
N LEU A 517 6.61 11.80 -16.01
CA LEU A 517 7.71 11.36 -16.87
C LEU A 517 7.64 12.01 -18.25
N ARG A 518 6.44 12.01 -18.85
CA ARG A 518 6.22 12.60 -20.15
C ARG A 518 6.41 14.12 -20.13
N ARG A 519 5.87 14.79 -19.12
CA ARG A 519 5.99 16.25 -18.95
C ARG A 519 7.44 16.68 -18.74
N CYS A 520 8.18 15.98 -17.89
CA CYS A 520 9.52 16.37 -17.49
C CYS A 520 10.59 15.96 -18.50
N TYR A 521 10.48 14.78 -19.11
CA TYR A 521 11.44 14.36 -20.12
C TYR A 521 11.09 14.81 -21.52
N ALA A 522 9.81 15.03 -21.83
CA ALA A 522 9.35 15.24 -23.20
C ALA A 522 9.97 14.18 -24.14
N PHE A 523 10.82 14.59 -25.08
CA PHE A 523 11.56 13.70 -25.98
C PHE A 523 13.07 13.64 -25.71
N ARG A 524 13.51 14.10 -24.52
CA ARG A 524 14.93 14.10 -24.14
C ARG A 524 15.53 12.69 -24.19
N ARG A 525 16.77 12.63 -24.66
CA ARG A 525 17.55 11.39 -24.74
C ARG A 525 18.62 11.35 -23.65
N HIS A 526 18.83 10.15 -23.14
CA HIS A 526 19.96 9.82 -22.29
C HIS A 526 21.23 9.69 -23.13
N ALA A 527 22.40 9.63 -22.46
CA ALA A 527 23.70 9.42 -23.11
C ALA A 527 23.78 8.12 -23.92
N SER A 528 22.92 7.13 -23.61
CA SER A 528 22.75 5.89 -24.38
C SER A 528 21.97 6.05 -25.69
N GLY A 529 21.51 7.26 -26.02
CA GLY A 529 20.67 7.54 -27.19
C GLY A 529 19.18 7.15 -27.03
N LYS A 530 18.81 6.45 -25.95
CA LYS A 530 17.41 6.11 -25.63
C LYS A 530 16.68 7.28 -24.99
N LEU A 531 15.36 7.34 -25.20
CA LEU A 531 14.47 8.30 -24.54
C LEU A 531 14.47 8.09 -23.02
N PHE A 532 14.51 9.17 -22.24
CA PHE A 532 14.61 9.08 -20.77
C PHE A 532 13.44 8.32 -20.13
N TYR A 533 12.21 8.54 -20.58
CA TYR A 533 11.05 7.83 -20.03
C TYR A 533 11.09 6.33 -20.38
N VAL A 534 11.68 5.95 -21.52
CA VAL A 534 11.92 4.53 -21.87
C VAL A 534 12.99 3.93 -20.94
N ARG A 535 14.05 4.67 -20.62
CA ARG A 535 15.04 4.27 -19.60
C ARG A 535 14.39 4.05 -18.24
N ALA A 536 13.63 5.03 -17.75
CA ALA A 536 12.97 4.94 -16.45
C ALA A 536 12.08 3.69 -16.34
N VAL A 537 11.27 3.43 -17.36
CA VAL A 537 10.40 2.24 -17.43
C VAL A 537 11.19 0.95 -17.49
N ALA A 538 12.28 0.90 -18.25
CA ALA A 538 13.11 -0.30 -18.36
C ALA A 538 13.84 -0.63 -17.04
N ILE A 539 14.33 0.38 -16.32
CA ILE A 539 14.91 0.20 -14.98
C ILE A 539 13.82 -0.26 -14.01
N ALA A 540 12.66 0.40 -14.00
CA ALA A 540 11.54 0.01 -13.15
C ALA A 540 11.08 -1.43 -13.41
N ARG A 541 11.13 -1.89 -14.65
CA ARG A 541 10.85 -3.29 -15.00
C ARG A 541 11.84 -4.27 -14.36
N LEU A 542 13.15 -4.00 -14.44
CA LEU A 542 14.16 -4.83 -13.78
C LEU A 542 13.94 -4.83 -12.26
N VAL A 543 13.58 -3.69 -11.67
CA VAL A 543 13.24 -3.60 -10.25
C VAL A 543 11.98 -4.39 -9.93
N THR A 544 10.95 -4.39 -10.78
CA THR A 544 9.76 -5.24 -10.63
C THR A 544 10.14 -6.73 -10.66
N ASP A 545 11.09 -7.13 -11.50
CA ASP A 545 11.54 -8.53 -11.60
C ASP A 545 12.23 -9.00 -10.32
N TRP A 546 12.97 -8.10 -9.66
CA TRP A 546 13.76 -8.38 -8.45
C TRP A 546 12.98 -8.11 -7.15
N VAL A 547 12.00 -7.21 -7.19
CA VAL A 547 11.26 -6.68 -6.02
C VAL A 547 9.77 -6.56 -6.35
N ASN A 548 9.11 -7.69 -6.62
CA ASN A 548 7.69 -7.71 -7.01
C ASN A 548 6.69 -7.61 -5.84
N TYR A 549 7.16 -7.71 -4.59
CA TYR A 549 6.31 -7.75 -3.41
C TYR A 549 6.08 -6.38 -2.76
N ARG A 550 6.79 -5.33 -3.23
CA ARG A 550 6.65 -3.95 -2.73
C ARG A 550 6.62 -2.94 -3.87
N THR A 551 5.70 -1.99 -3.80
CA THR A 551 5.46 -1.03 -4.89
C THR A 551 6.33 0.22 -4.84
N GLU A 552 6.77 0.62 -3.64
CA GLU A 552 7.51 1.85 -3.39
C GLU A 552 8.87 1.88 -4.11
N PRO A 553 9.66 0.79 -4.14
CA PRO A 553 10.88 0.73 -4.95
C PRO A 553 10.62 0.90 -6.46
N ILE A 554 9.49 0.41 -6.96
CA ILE A 554 9.10 0.54 -8.37
C ILE A 554 8.77 2.00 -8.69
N TYR A 555 7.98 2.67 -7.84
CA TYR A 555 7.71 4.10 -8.01
C TYR A 555 8.98 4.94 -7.88
N ALA A 556 9.85 4.63 -6.91
CA ALA A 556 11.11 5.32 -6.73
C ALA A 556 12.03 5.16 -7.96
N ALA A 557 12.08 3.97 -8.56
CA ALA A 557 12.83 3.70 -9.79
C ALA A 557 12.32 4.53 -10.98
N LEU A 558 11.02 4.81 -11.05
CA LEU A 558 10.45 5.70 -12.07
C LEU A 558 10.73 7.18 -11.78
N LEU A 559 10.84 7.58 -10.51
CA LEU A 559 10.88 8.98 -10.09
C LEU A 559 12.28 9.56 -9.89
N TYR A 560 13.27 8.79 -9.43
CA TYR A 560 14.56 9.36 -9.01
C TYR A 560 15.30 10.05 -10.16
N ASP A 561 15.24 9.49 -11.37
CA ASP A 561 15.88 10.07 -12.54
C ASP A 561 15.32 11.46 -12.86
N LEU A 562 14.06 11.76 -12.50
CA LEU A 562 13.46 13.08 -12.76
C LEU A 562 14.15 14.16 -11.95
N VAL A 563 14.54 13.82 -10.73
CA VAL A 563 15.31 14.71 -9.87
C VAL A 563 16.73 14.88 -10.42
N VAL A 564 17.32 13.79 -10.93
CA VAL A 564 18.72 13.76 -11.38
C VAL A 564 18.94 14.37 -12.76
N TYR A 565 18.04 14.14 -13.71
CA TYR A 565 18.21 14.49 -15.13
C TYR A 565 17.19 15.51 -15.64
N ALA A 566 16.06 15.69 -14.97
CA ALA A 566 15.04 16.68 -15.35
C ALA A 566 14.98 17.90 -14.41
N ASP A 567 15.94 18.04 -13.49
CA ASP A 567 16.02 19.13 -12.50
C ASP A 567 14.73 19.32 -11.70
N LEU A 568 13.93 18.26 -11.56
CA LEU A 568 12.72 18.29 -10.76
C LEU A 568 13.11 18.46 -9.27
N PRO A 569 12.65 19.52 -8.59
CA PRO A 569 12.99 19.72 -7.19
C PRO A 569 12.53 18.54 -6.33
N ILE A 570 13.36 18.06 -5.41
CA ILE A 570 13.00 16.95 -4.52
C ILE A 570 11.78 17.28 -3.64
N SER A 571 11.55 18.57 -3.38
CA SER A 571 10.35 19.09 -2.71
C SER A 571 9.05 18.77 -3.48
N TYR A 572 9.10 18.67 -4.82
CA TYR A 572 7.99 18.20 -5.62
C TYR A 572 7.64 16.75 -5.26
N ILE A 573 8.64 15.88 -5.12
CA ILE A 573 8.40 14.48 -4.76
C ILE A 573 7.77 14.40 -3.36
N LYS A 574 8.29 15.17 -2.40
CA LYS A 574 7.79 15.24 -1.01
C LYS A 574 6.34 15.74 -0.92
N ALA A 575 5.97 16.68 -1.78
CA ALA A 575 4.64 17.30 -1.82
C ALA A 575 3.57 16.39 -2.43
N ASN A 576 3.91 15.62 -3.48
CA ASN A 576 2.92 14.91 -4.29
C ASN A 576 2.85 13.39 -4.00
N TYR A 577 3.92 12.79 -3.46
CA TYR A 577 3.98 11.36 -3.17
C TYR A 577 4.06 11.04 -1.67
N SER A 578 3.89 9.76 -1.32
CA SER A 578 4.00 9.31 0.07
C SER A 578 5.41 9.53 0.62
N LEU A 579 5.51 9.68 1.94
CA LEU A 579 6.79 9.90 2.60
C LEU A 579 7.77 8.73 2.36
N SER A 580 7.25 7.51 2.23
CA SER A 580 8.03 6.33 1.86
C SER A 580 8.67 6.47 0.46
N ILE A 581 7.89 6.88 -0.55
CA ILE A 581 8.41 7.10 -1.91
C ILE A 581 9.45 8.22 -1.91
N PHE A 582 9.16 9.32 -1.23
CA PHE A 582 10.09 10.43 -1.06
C PHE A 582 11.41 9.98 -0.43
N SER A 583 11.34 9.24 0.68
CA SER A 583 12.51 8.72 1.39
C SER A 583 13.36 7.81 0.50
N PHE A 584 12.73 6.94 -0.29
CA PHE A 584 13.43 6.13 -1.28
C PHE A 584 14.14 6.99 -2.32
N VAL A 585 13.44 7.93 -2.95
CA VAL A 585 14.02 8.82 -3.97
C VAL A 585 15.19 9.61 -3.38
N GLN A 586 15.02 10.19 -2.19
CA GLN A 586 16.06 10.94 -1.49
C GLN A 586 17.29 10.07 -1.18
N SER A 587 17.08 8.84 -0.74
CA SER A 587 18.16 7.90 -0.43
C SER A 587 18.89 7.42 -1.70
N ILE A 588 18.19 7.30 -2.83
CA ILE A 588 18.80 6.91 -4.11
C ILE A 588 19.68 8.05 -4.65
N ILE A 589 19.25 9.31 -4.52
CA ILE A 589 20.01 10.47 -5.02
C ILE A 589 21.20 10.83 -4.11
N SER A 590 21.13 10.54 -2.80
CA SER A 590 22.20 10.84 -1.85
C SER A 590 23.42 9.94 -1.99
N ILE A 591 23.29 8.81 -2.69
CA ILE A 591 24.41 7.91 -2.98
C ILE A 591 25.33 8.56 -4.03
N GLU A 592 26.45 9.09 -3.55
CA GLU A 592 27.48 9.71 -4.39
C GLU A 592 28.36 8.66 -5.09
N SER A 593 28.75 7.60 -4.37
CA SER A 593 29.59 6.51 -4.89
C SER A 593 28.94 5.15 -4.63
N ARG A 594 29.12 4.21 -5.58
CA ARG A 594 28.61 2.84 -5.44
C ARG A 594 29.35 2.03 -4.39
N LYS A 595 30.54 2.47 -3.95
CA LYS A 595 31.23 1.88 -2.80
C LYS A 595 30.51 2.19 -1.49
N ASP A 596 29.70 3.25 -1.48
CA ASP A 596 28.95 3.71 -0.31
C ASP A 596 27.65 2.90 -0.13
N LEU A 597 27.37 1.97 -1.07
CA LEU A 597 26.23 1.05 -1.04
C LEU A 597 26.47 -0.18 -0.15
N GLU A 598 27.62 -0.34 0.50
CA GLU A 598 27.87 -1.52 1.35
C GLU A 598 26.92 -1.52 2.56
N PRO A 599 25.93 -2.44 2.62
CA PRO A 599 24.94 -2.48 3.70
C PRO A 599 25.53 -2.79 5.08
N SER A 600 26.79 -3.22 5.15
CA SER A 600 27.51 -3.55 6.39
C SER A 600 27.93 -2.32 7.19
N VAL A 601 28.11 -1.15 6.55
CA VAL A 601 28.37 0.13 7.23
C VAL A 601 27.11 0.64 7.97
N LEU A 602 25.95 0.04 7.66
CA LEU A 602 24.63 0.46 8.13
C LEU A 602 23.84 -0.70 8.78
N CYS A 603 24.53 -1.76 9.22
CA CYS A 603 23.94 -2.77 10.09
C CYS A 603 23.46 -2.11 11.39
N ILE A 604 22.19 -2.31 11.74
CA ILE A 604 21.71 -1.98 13.08
C ILE A 604 22.44 -2.92 14.04
N ASP A 605 23.28 -2.34 14.89
CA ASP A 605 24.05 -3.06 15.90
C ASP A 605 23.14 -3.45 17.08
N ASN A 606 22.09 -4.21 16.79
CA ASN A 606 21.30 -4.86 17.81
C ASN A 606 22.04 -6.14 18.20
N GLN A 607 22.46 -6.18 19.47
CA GLN A 607 23.37 -7.14 20.12
C GLN A 607 23.06 -8.64 19.96
N CYS A 608 22.11 -9.06 19.12
CA CYS A 608 21.80 -10.47 18.88
C CYS A 608 21.54 -10.89 17.42
N LYS A 609 21.70 -10.04 16.39
CA LYS A 609 21.74 -10.47 14.96
C LYS A 609 21.99 -9.25 14.05
N LYS A 610 23.00 -9.32 13.17
CA LYS A 610 23.18 -8.36 12.06
C LYS A 610 22.02 -8.52 11.07
N VAL A 611 20.98 -7.71 11.21
CA VAL A 611 19.86 -7.66 10.25
C VAL A 611 20.17 -6.58 9.23
N VAL A 612 20.21 -6.95 7.94
CA VAL A 612 20.34 -5.98 6.84
C VAL A 612 19.04 -5.19 6.73
N ASN A 613 19.13 -3.86 6.69
CA ASN A 613 17.98 -3.01 6.49
C ASN A 613 17.36 -3.27 5.10
N GLN A 614 16.12 -3.76 5.07
CA GLN A 614 15.42 -4.10 3.82
C GLN A 614 15.29 -2.90 2.87
N ASP A 615 15.14 -1.69 3.39
CA ASP A 615 15.04 -0.49 2.56
C ASP A 615 16.34 -0.20 1.80
N GLN A 616 17.49 -0.51 2.41
CA GLN A 616 18.79 -0.36 1.76
C GLN A 616 19.04 -1.41 0.68
N LEU A 617 18.51 -2.64 0.87
CA LEU A 617 18.53 -3.66 -0.17
C LEU A 617 17.75 -3.20 -1.40
N PHE A 618 16.61 -2.54 -1.23
CA PHE A 618 15.85 -2.00 -2.38
C PHE A 618 16.60 -0.88 -3.09
N ILE A 619 17.28 0.00 -2.35
CA ILE A 619 18.11 1.05 -2.93
C ILE A 619 19.26 0.44 -3.75
N LEU A 620 19.92 -0.60 -3.20
CA LEU A 620 20.93 -1.38 -3.92
C LEU A 620 20.35 -2.01 -5.20
N CYS A 621 19.19 -2.66 -5.13
CA CYS A 621 18.50 -3.23 -6.30
C CYS A 621 18.29 -2.18 -7.39
N ILE A 622 17.80 -0.99 -7.05
CA ILE A 622 17.55 0.08 -8.02
C ILE A 622 18.85 0.53 -8.68
N LYS A 623 19.93 0.73 -7.90
CA LYS A 623 21.25 1.13 -8.45
C LYS A 623 21.86 0.04 -9.33
N LEU A 624 21.68 -1.22 -8.99
CA LEU A 624 22.16 -2.35 -9.81
C LEU A 624 21.32 -2.51 -11.08
N ALA A 625 20.01 -2.30 -11.01
CA ALA A 625 19.12 -2.30 -12.18
C ALA A 625 19.47 -1.16 -13.14
N GLU A 626 19.74 0.04 -12.61
CA GLU A 626 20.26 1.17 -13.38
C GLU A 626 21.54 0.78 -14.14
N ARG A 627 22.49 0.16 -13.44
CA ARG A 627 23.76 -0.24 -14.04
C ARG A 627 23.61 -1.33 -15.08
N LEU A 628 22.80 -2.35 -14.80
CA LEU A 628 22.50 -3.42 -15.74
C LEU A 628 21.88 -2.85 -17.02
N TYR A 629 20.91 -1.96 -16.89
CA TYR A 629 20.31 -1.29 -18.04
C TYR A 629 21.36 -0.50 -18.84
N ASP A 630 22.19 0.30 -18.17
CA ASP A 630 23.19 1.14 -18.85
C ASP A 630 24.23 0.30 -19.61
N LEU A 631 24.67 -0.84 -19.04
CA LEU A 631 25.56 -1.79 -19.71
C LEU A 631 24.88 -2.48 -20.91
N GLN A 632 23.61 -2.87 -20.78
CA GLN A 632 22.84 -3.44 -21.89
C GLN A 632 22.64 -2.44 -23.05
N GLN A 633 22.72 -1.14 -22.78
CA GLN A 633 22.65 -0.07 -23.80
C GLN A 633 24.02 0.46 -24.22
N ALA A 634 25.12 -0.22 -23.88
CA ALA A 634 26.51 0.18 -24.16
C ALA A 634 26.77 0.63 -25.60
N TYR A 635 26.16 -0.05 -26.59
CA TYR A 635 26.32 0.30 -28.00
C TYR A 635 25.82 1.73 -28.33
N GLY A 636 24.78 2.20 -27.63
CA GLY A 636 24.18 3.51 -27.87
C GLY A 636 24.93 4.69 -27.24
N TYR A 637 25.92 4.44 -26.38
CA TYR A 637 26.71 5.52 -25.77
C TYR A 637 27.67 6.17 -26.76
N ALA A 638 27.69 7.49 -26.78
CA ALA A 638 28.65 8.28 -27.56
C ALA A 638 30.10 8.13 -27.05
N HIS A 639 30.29 8.10 -25.72
CA HIS A 639 31.61 7.98 -25.10
C HIS A 639 31.85 6.57 -24.56
N LYS A 640 32.51 5.72 -25.37
CA LYS A 640 32.80 4.32 -24.99
C LYS A 640 33.66 4.18 -23.74
N ILE A 641 34.54 5.13 -23.47
CA ILE A 641 35.37 5.18 -22.25
C ILE A 641 34.48 5.19 -20.99
N GLN A 642 33.36 5.92 -21.01
CA GLN A 642 32.42 5.97 -19.88
C GLN A 642 31.84 4.58 -19.61
N VAL A 643 31.45 3.86 -20.66
CA VAL A 643 30.90 2.50 -20.56
C VAL A 643 31.95 1.52 -20.08
N SER A 644 33.18 1.60 -20.59
CA SER A 644 34.29 0.75 -20.13
C SER A 644 34.56 0.94 -18.63
N ASN A 645 34.55 2.18 -18.14
CA ASN A 645 34.69 2.47 -16.71
C ASN A 645 33.52 1.90 -15.90
N MET A 646 32.29 2.04 -16.39
CA MET A 646 31.11 1.44 -15.74
C MET A 646 31.22 -0.08 -15.67
N ALA A 647 31.65 -0.74 -16.74
CA ALA A 647 31.80 -2.19 -16.77
C ALA A 647 32.91 -2.68 -15.82
N LYS A 648 34.04 -1.98 -15.74
CA LYS A 648 35.11 -2.27 -14.78
C LYS A 648 34.65 -2.11 -13.33
N GLU A 649 33.94 -1.02 -13.04
CA GLU A 649 33.33 -0.79 -11.72
C GLU A 649 32.33 -1.91 -11.39
N THR A 650 31.55 -2.38 -12.38
CA THR A 650 30.60 -3.47 -12.17
C THR A 650 31.26 -4.79 -11.86
N LEU A 651 32.34 -5.15 -12.58
CA LEU A 651 33.09 -6.38 -12.33
C LEU A 651 33.79 -6.39 -10.96
N THR A 652 34.13 -5.21 -10.43
CA THR A 652 34.93 -5.09 -9.19
C THR A 652 34.09 -4.78 -7.96
N VAL A 653 33.02 -3.99 -8.09
CA VAL A 653 32.19 -3.50 -6.97
C VAL A 653 30.79 -4.08 -7.03
N ASP A 654 30.04 -3.83 -8.12
CA ASP A 654 28.60 -4.18 -8.18
C ASP A 654 28.37 -5.69 -8.07
N ILE A 655 29.20 -6.52 -8.72
CA ILE A 655 29.11 -7.98 -8.62
C ILE A 655 29.40 -8.47 -7.21
N CYS A 656 30.36 -7.85 -6.50
CA CYS A 656 30.68 -8.21 -5.13
C CYS A 656 29.48 -7.93 -4.20
N LEU A 657 28.86 -6.77 -4.37
CA LEU A 657 27.64 -6.39 -3.65
C LEU A 657 26.47 -7.34 -3.98
N ALA A 658 26.25 -7.64 -5.27
CA ALA A 658 25.19 -8.54 -5.70
C ALA A 658 25.37 -9.96 -5.13
N LYS A 659 26.58 -10.53 -5.20
CA LYS A 659 26.89 -11.87 -4.62
C LYS A 659 26.63 -11.95 -3.12
N LYS A 660 26.76 -10.83 -2.42
CA LYS A 660 26.61 -10.77 -0.96
C LYS A 660 25.16 -10.62 -0.51
N TYR A 661 24.30 -10.01 -1.32
CA TYR A 661 22.96 -9.57 -0.88
C TYR A 661 21.79 -9.95 -1.80
N LEU A 662 22.03 -10.38 -3.03
CA LEU A 662 21.01 -10.67 -4.03
C LEU A 662 21.20 -12.08 -4.62
N ASP A 663 20.22 -12.51 -5.43
CA ASP A 663 20.24 -13.81 -6.08
C ASP A 663 21.31 -13.93 -7.18
N ASN A 664 21.78 -15.15 -7.42
CA ASN A 664 22.78 -15.44 -8.45
C ASN A 664 22.36 -14.99 -9.86
N ASP A 665 21.06 -15.00 -10.18
CA ASP A 665 20.55 -14.54 -11.47
C ASP A 665 20.92 -13.06 -11.74
N VAL A 666 20.93 -12.22 -10.71
CA VAL A 666 21.33 -10.80 -10.82
C VAL A 666 22.83 -10.69 -11.07
N VAL A 667 23.61 -11.51 -10.38
CA VAL A 667 25.07 -11.58 -10.52
C VAL A 667 25.45 -11.96 -11.94
N GLU A 668 24.87 -13.04 -12.47
CA GLU A 668 25.12 -13.54 -13.82
C GLU A 668 24.73 -12.51 -14.88
N ALA A 669 23.58 -11.84 -14.71
CA ALA A 669 23.14 -10.78 -15.62
C ALA A 669 24.11 -9.60 -15.65
N LEU A 670 24.59 -9.13 -14.49
CA LEU A 670 25.57 -8.05 -14.38
C LEU A 670 26.92 -8.44 -14.98
N GLU A 671 27.40 -9.65 -14.69
CA GLU A 671 28.67 -10.16 -15.21
C GLU A 671 28.65 -10.25 -16.73
N LYS A 672 27.60 -10.87 -17.27
CA LYS A 672 27.43 -11.00 -18.73
C LYS A 672 27.36 -9.62 -19.40
N ALA A 673 26.55 -8.71 -18.87
CA ALA A 673 26.40 -7.38 -19.45
C ALA A 673 27.70 -6.56 -19.39
N ALA A 674 28.47 -6.66 -18.30
CA ALA A 674 29.76 -5.99 -18.17
C ALA A 674 30.81 -6.55 -19.14
N GLN A 675 30.90 -7.87 -19.27
CA GLN A 675 31.81 -8.51 -20.23
C GLN A 675 31.46 -8.15 -21.68
N GLU A 676 30.18 -8.12 -22.02
CA GLU A 676 29.71 -7.72 -23.36
C GLU A 676 29.99 -6.24 -23.63
N ALA A 677 29.77 -5.37 -22.64
CA ALA A 677 30.05 -3.94 -22.76
C ALA A 677 31.55 -3.62 -22.92
N LEU A 678 32.46 -4.45 -22.38
CA LEU A 678 33.91 -4.30 -22.56
C LEU A 678 34.41 -4.74 -23.95
N ARG A 679 33.60 -5.47 -24.72
CA ARG A 679 33.91 -5.89 -26.09
C ARG A 679 33.54 -4.83 -27.14
N ILE A 680 32.79 -3.81 -26.74
CA ILE A 680 32.38 -2.64 -27.55
C ILE A 680 33.37 -1.52 -27.32
#